data_AF-A0A2V8UC49-F1
#
_entry.id   AF-A0A2V8UC49-F1
#
_cell.length_a   1.000
_cell.length_b   1.000
_cell.length_c   1.000
_cell.angle_alpha   90.00
_cell.angle_beta   90.00
_cell.angle_gamma   90.00
#
_symmetry.space_group_name_H-M   'P 1'
#
loop_
_entity.id
_entity.type
_entity.pdbx_description
1 polymer ?
#
loop_
_entity_poly.entity_id
_entity_poly.type
_entity_poly.pdbx_seq_one_letter_code
_entity_poly.pdbx_strand_id
1 'polypeptide(L)'
;RAAGTVVSVTSDSIQIMRDEVQFIDVSQKQLVSVAASLIPFLENDDANRALMGSNMQRQAVPLVRAEAPLVGTGMEQITARDSGAVVICQRDGAVDYVDSQRIIIRVSGEGYGLKGRENEDFGADIYNLTKFKRSNQNTCINQKPVVKAGAKVKKGEVLADGPCTELGELALGRNVLVAFMPWRGYNFEDAILVSEKLVTDDYFTSIHIEEFEIEARDTKLGPEEITRDIPNVSEDFLKDLDDSGIIRIGAHVRPGDILVGKVTPKGETQLTPEEKLLRAIFGEKSGDVRDASLTTPPGIEGTVVDVKIFCRKGVEKDGRALQIEQEQIARMEKNLNDEIRILKEENRNRITEILLGKKLIAPLTEKRKKKEILPKGTVLDRDVTAKLTVDDLMRVEVDSKKGELDEIREIEERTERKIQILKRLHEEKIAQLKKGDELAPGVIKLVKVYVAMKRKLSVGDKMAGRHGNKGVIARILPQEDMPYLPDGTPVEIVLNPLGVPSRMNVGQILETHLGWAARALGLYFSTPVFDGATEKEIKDYLKEAKLPSTGKTVLWDGKSGEPFDQKVCVGYIYMMKLSHLVDDKIHARSIGPYSLITQQPLGGKAQFGGQRFGEMEVWALEAYGAAHILQELLTVKSDDVYGRTKIYEALVKGETTVDPGLPESFNVLVRELQSLCLDIELRAGSPAEPGAAGGDAR
;
A
#
# COMPACT_ATOMS: atom_id res chain seq x y z
N ARG A 1 -1.40 45.17 -27.97
CA ARG A 1 -2.69 45.52 -27.33
C ARG A 1 -3.37 44.21 -26.95
N ALA A 2 -3.04 43.66 -25.79
CA ALA A 2 -3.74 42.51 -25.22
C ALA A 2 -4.35 43.01 -23.92
N ALA A 3 -5.68 43.09 -23.87
CA ALA A 3 -6.40 43.39 -22.65
C ALA A 3 -6.35 42.13 -21.78
N GLY A 4 -5.57 42.16 -20.70
CA GLY A 4 -5.62 41.14 -19.68
C GLY A 4 -6.82 41.40 -18.77
N THR A 5 -7.55 40.35 -18.42
CA THR A 5 -8.59 40.40 -17.39
C THR A 5 -7.92 40.60 -16.03
N VAL A 6 -8.28 41.64 -15.28
CA VAL A 6 -7.73 41.91 -13.94
C VAL A 6 -8.83 41.66 -12.91
N VAL A 7 -8.52 40.90 -11.86
CA VAL A 7 -9.44 40.66 -10.73
C VAL A 7 -9.27 41.78 -9.72
N SER A 8 -10.33 42.52 -9.43
CA SER A 8 -10.36 43.58 -8.42
C SER A 8 -10.31 42.99 -6.99
N VAL A 9 -9.82 43.78 -6.03
CA VAL A 9 -9.99 43.56 -4.57
C VAL A 9 -11.49 43.40 -4.19
N THR A 10 -12.41 43.82 -5.05
CA THR A 10 -13.87 43.75 -4.88
C THR A 10 -14.55 42.63 -5.66
N SER A 11 -13.93 41.43 -5.73
CA SER A 11 -14.48 40.16 -6.27
C SER A 11 -14.93 40.13 -7.74
N ASP A 12 -15.06 41.28 -8.41
CA ASP A 12 -15.48 41.38 -9.80
C ASP A 12 -14.26 41.46 -10.73
N SER A 13 -14.35 40.74 -11.86
CA SER A 13 -13.40 40.86 -12.97
C SER A 13 -13.65 42.17 -13.72
N ILE A 14 -12.67 43.07 -13.71
CA ILE A 14 -12.76 44.39 -14.36
C ILE A 14 -11.58 44.61 -15.32
N GLN A 15 -11.78 45.47 -16.31
CA GLN A 15 -10.68 45.97 -17.15
C GLN A 15 -10.18 47.27 -16.56
N ILE A 16 -8.90 47.32 -16.18
CA ILE A 16 -8.25 48.50 -15.62
C ILE A 16 -7.09 48.95 -16.49
N MET A 17 -6.63 50.20 -16.32
CA MET A 17 -5.43 50.67 -17.00
C MET A 17 -4.18 49.97 -16.45
N ARG A 18 -3.15 49.79 -17.29
CA ARG A 18 -1.91 49.10 -16.89
C ARG A 18 -1.25 49.73 -15.66
N ASP A 19 -1.34 51.04 -15.53
CA ASP A 19 -0.71 51.80 -14.42
C ASP A 19 -1.46 51.65 -13.09
N GLU A 20 -2.69 51.12 -13.11
CA GLU A 20 -3.53 50.87 -11.92
C GLU A 20 -3.30 49.46 -11.34
N VAL A 21 -2.55 48.60 -12.02
CA VAL A 21 -2.27 47.23 -11.57
C VAL A 21 -1.26 47.27 -10.41
N GLN A 22 -1.72 46.89 -9.21
CA GLN A 22 -0.87 46.88 -8.00
C GLN A 22 -0.12 45.57 -7.79
N PHE A 23 -0.75 44.44 -8.13
CA PHE A 23 -0.20 43.10 -7.93
C PHE A 23 -0.47 42.24 -9.16
N ILE A 24 0.33 41.18 -9.29
CA ILE A 24 0.16 40.13 -10.29
C ILE A 24 0.30 38.77 -9.62
N ASP A 25 -0.46 37.80 -10.11
CA ASP A 25 -0.36 36.42 -9.69
C ASP A 25 1.06 35.88 -9.88
N VAL A 26 1.57 35.13 -8.89
CA VAL A 26 2.95 34.61 -8.92
C VAL A 26 3.08 33.47 -9.92
N SER A 27 2.05 32.62 -10.00
CA SER A 27 1.97 31.52 -10.95
C SER A 27 0.51 31.17 -11.19
N GLN A 28 0.17 30.75 -12.40
CA GLN A 28 -1.17 30.23 -12.71
C GLN A 28 -1.53 28.97 -11.89
N LYS A 29 -0.52 28.23 -11.43
CA LYS A 29 -0.71 27.05 -10.56
C LYS A 29 -1.20 27.41 -9.16
N GLN A 30 -1.08 28.67 -8.71
CA GLN A 30 -1.45 29.07 -7.34
C GLN A 30 -2.95 28.95 -7.04
N LEU A 31 -3.78 28.90 -8.09
CA LEU A 31 -5.24 28.81 -7.97
C LEU A 31 -5.73 27.40 -7.62
N VAL A 32 -4.90 26.37 -7.83
CA VAL A 32 -5.30 24.97 -7.74
C VAL A 32 -4.52 24.22 -6.66
N SER A 33 -5.17 23.22 -6.06
CA SER A 33 -4.51 22.31 -5.12
C SER A 33 -3.46 21.42 -5.81
N VAL A 34 -2.56 20.82 -5.04
CA VAL A 34 -1.54 19.88 -5.56
C VAL A 34 -2.16 18.71 -6.34
N ALA A 35 -3.30 18.17 -5.90
CA ALA A 35 -3.95 17.06 -6.60
C ALA A 35 -4.55 17.48 -7.94
N ALA A 36 -5.13 18.68 -8.00
CA ALA A 36 -5.65 19.24 -9.25
C ALA A 36 -4.51 19.65 -10.19
N SER A 37 -3.36 20.06 -9.65
CA SER A 37 -2.21 20.48 -10.44
C SER A 37 -1.42 19.35 -11.09
N LEU A 38 -1.75 18.09 -10.78
CA LEU A 38 -1.23 16.88 -11.44
C LEU A 38 -2.07 16.44 -12.66
N ILE A 39 -3.19 17.14 -12.93
CA ILE A 39 -4.05 16.86 -14.09
C ILE A 39 -3.56 17.71 -15.28
N PRO A 40 -3.04 17.10 -16.35
CA PRO A 40 -2.69 17.84 -17.56
C PRO A 40 -3.96 18.33 -18.24
N PHE A 41 -3.89 19.40 -19.03
CA PHE A 41 -5.04 19.95 -19.76
C PHE A 41 -6.28 20.26 -18.91
N LEU A 42 -6.09 20.60 -17.63
CA LEU A 42 -7.17 20.88 -16.69
C LEU A 42 -8.12 21.97 -17.20
N GLU A 43 -7.60 22.94 -17.95
CA GLU A 43 -8.36 24.02 -18.57
C GLU A 43 -9.39 23.56 -19.61
N ASN A 44 -9.33 22.29 -20.05
CA ASN A 44 -10.24 21.67 -21.01
C ASN A 44 -11.24 20.70 -20.36
N ASP A 45 -11.26 20.63 -19.03
CA ASP A 45 -12.19 19.79 -18.28
C ASP A 45 -13.22 20.62 -17.52
N ASP A 46 -14.45 20.11 -17.46
CA ASP A 46 -15.46 20.63 -16.53
C ASP A 46 -14.98 20.53 -15.07
N ALA A 47 -15.32 21.54 -14.27
CA ALA A 47 -14.89 21.63 -12.87
C ALA A 47 -15.32 20.42 -12.03
N ASN A 48 -16.49 19.82 -12.28
CA ASN A 48 -16.92 18.62 -11.55
C ASN A 48 -16.05 17.41 -11.91
N ARG A 49 -15.59 17.33 -13.16
CA ARG A 49 -14.69 16.25 -13.62
C ARG A 49 -13.30 16.43 -13.06
N ALA A 50 -12.78 17.64 -13.05
CA ALA A 50 -11.53 18.01 -12.38
C ALA A 50 -11.53 17.61 -10.88
N LEU A 51 -12.63 17.91 -10.18
CA LEU A 51 -12.82 17.53 -8.77
C LEU A 51 -12.82 16.01 -8.60
N MET A 52 -13.57 15.29 -9.44
CA MET A 52 -13.60 13.83 -9.41
C MET A 52 -12.23 13.23 -9.71
N GLY A 53 -11.53 13.74 -10.72
CA GLY A 53 -10.17 13.32 -11.08
C GLY A 53 -9.19 13.49 -9.92
N SER A 54 -9.19 14.67 -9.29
CA SER A 54 -8.38 14.96 -8.10
C SER A 54 -8.68 14.01 -6.93
N ASN A 55 -9.96 13.66 -6.72
CA ASN A 55 -10.38 12.73 -5.68
C ASN A 55 -9.99 11.28 -5.97
N MET A 56 -10.08 10.86 -7.24
CA MET A 56 -9.75 9.50 -7.67
C MET A 56 -8.24 9.25 -7.64
N GLN A 57 -7.42 10.24 -7.97
CA GLN A 57 -5.96 10.15 -7.83
C GLN A 57 -5.53 9.77 -6.40
N ARG A 58 -6.20 10.30 -5.37
CA ARG A 58 -5.94 9.97 -3.96
C ARG A 58 -6.32 8.53 -3.58
N GLN A 59 -7.14 7.86 -4.39
CA GLN A 59 -7.59 6.48 -4.18
C GLN A 59 -6.80 5.48 -5.02
N ALA A 60 -5.79 5.93 -5.78
CA ALA A 60 -4.95 5.06 -6.58
C ALA A 60 -4.12 4.14 -5.67
N VAL A 61 -4.07 2.86 -6.02
CA VAL A 61 -3.32 1.84 -5.28
C VAL A 61 -1.90 1.71 -5.86
N PRO A 62 -0.86 1.57 -5.01
CA PRO A 62 0.48 1.29 -5.48
C PRO A 62 0.56 0.00 -6.31
N LEU A 63 1.00 0.15 -7.55
CA LEU A 63 1.25 -0.95 -8.47
C LEU A 63 2.64 -1.56 -8.22
N VAL A 64 2.79 -2.85 -8.52
CA VAL A 64 4.10 -3.52 -8.48
C VAL A 64 5.08 -2.89 -9.48
N ARG A 65 4.54 -2.50 -10.65
CA ARG A 65 5.23 -1.87 -11.78
C ARG A 65 4.51 -0.57 -12.17
N ALA A 66 4.68 0.45 -11.34
CA ALA A 66 4.24 1.81 -11.67
C ALA A 66 5.10 2.39 -12.80
N GLU A 67 4.52 3.30 -13.59
CA GLU A 67 5.20 4.03 -14.66
C GLU A 67 4.90 5.53 -14.52
N ALA A 68 5.90 6.37 -14.71
CA ALA A 68 5.76 7.82 -14.72
C ALA A 68 4.85 8.26 -15.88
N PRO A 69 4.01 9.28 -15.71
CA PRO A 69 3.11 9.74 -16.76
C PRO A 69 3.92 10.31 -17.94
N LEU A 70 3.63 9.86 -19.17
CA LEU A 70 4.23 10.42 -20.38
C LEU A 70 3.83 11.89 -20.58
N VAL A 71 2.65 12.26 -20.10
CA VAL A 71 2.12 13.62 -20.09
C VAL A 71 1.89 14.05 -18.65
N GLY A 72 2.86 14.71 -18.04
CA GLY A 72 2.78 15.25 -16.69
C GLY A 72 2.53 16.75 -16.67
N THR A 73 2.64 17.38 -15.49
CA THR A 73 2.53 18.84 -15.31
C THR A 73 3.79 19.48 -14.70
N GLY A 74 4.78 18.63 -14.38
CA GLY A 74 6.00 18.97 -13.65
C GLY A 74 5.81 19.06 -12.13
N MET A 75 4.59 18.82 -11.64
CA MET A 75 4.30 18.76 -10.20
C MET A 75 4.61 17.39 -9.60
N GLU A 76 4.80 16.37 -10.44
CA GLU A 76 5.06 14.98 -10.06
C GLU A 76 6.33 14.86 -9.22
N GLN A 77 7.43 15.47 -9.66
CA GLN A 77 8.72 15.46 -8.96
C GLN A 77 8.65 16.16 -7.60
N ILE A 78 7.99 17.33 -7.56
CA ILE A 78 7.82 18.12 -6.33
C ILE A 78 6.98 17.35 -5.33
N THR A 79 5.85 16.77 -5.78
CA THR A 79 4.94 16.01 -4.93
C THR A 79 5.60 14.76 -4.37
N ALA A 80 6.33 14.01 -5.19
CA ALA A 80 7.05 12.83 -4.75
C ALA A 80 8.12 13.17 -3.68
N ARG A 81 8.90 14.23 -3.92
CA ARG A 81 9.94 14.72 -3.01
C ARG A 81 9.38 15.20 -1.66
N ASP A 82 8.38 16.07 -1.70
CA ASP A 82 7.84 16.72 -0.49
C ASP A 82 6.95 15.77 0.35
N SER A 83 6.44 14.69 -0.26
CA SER A 83 5.67 13.66 0.45
C SER A 83 6.48 12.84 1.45
N GLY A 84 7.81 12.80 1.32
CA GLY A 84 8.68 11.90 2.10
C GLY A 84 8.57 10.43 1.71
N ALA A 85 7.88 10.09 0.61
CA ALA A 85 7.81 8.72 0.10
C ALA A 85 9.17 8.25 -0.48
N VAL A 86 9.86 9.16 -1.17
CA VAL A 86 11.20 8.94 -1.73
C VAL A 86 12.28 9.23 -0.69
N VAL A 87 13.40 8.52 -0.77
CA VAL A 87 14.57 8.76 0.10
C VAL A 87 15.46 9.80 -0.56
N ILE A 88 15.69 10.92 0.13
CA ILE A 88 16.44 12.06 -0.38
C ILE A 88 17.81 12.12 0.26
N CYS A 89 18.83 12.46 -0.53
CA CYS A 89 20.19 12.69 -0.05
C CYS A 89 20.27 13.96 0.81
N GLN A 90 20.73 13.83 2.06
CA GLN A 90 20.84 14.96 2.99
C GLN A 90 22.10 15.80 2.75
N ARG A 91 23.19 15.15 2.33
CA ARG A 91 24.51 15.75 2.16
C ARG A 91 25.12 15.31 0.84
N ASP A 92 25.95 16.17 0.25
CA ASP A 92 26.66 15.85 -0.98
C ASP A 92 27.64 14.70 -0.73
N GLY A 93 27.75 13.77 -1.67
CA GLY A 93 28.61 12.61 -1.47
C GLY A 93 28.72 11.69 -2.66
N ALA A 94 29.40 10.57 -2.43
CA ALA A 94 29.46 9.45 -3.35
C ALA A 94 28.84 8.21 -2.71
N VAL A 95 28.12 7.45 -3.51
CA VAL A 95 27.51 6.20 -3.08
C VAL A 95 28.59 5.15 -2.85
N ASP A 96 28.80 4.75 -1.60
CA ASP A 96 29.78 3.72 -1.21
C ASP A 96 29.23 2.32 -1.48
N TYR A 97 28.00 2.08 -1.01
CA TYR A 97 27.35 0.78 -1.07
C TYR A 97 25.84 0.93 -1.24
N VAL A 98 25.27 0.10 -2.09
CA VAL A 98 23.81 0.03 -2.34
C VAL A 98 23.39 -1.42 -2.29
N ASP A 99 22.39 -1.70 -1.47
CA ASP A 99 21.59 -2.92 -1.60
C ASP A 99 20.10 -2.59 -1.54
N SER A 100 19.28 -3.64 -1.56
CA SER A 100 17.83 -3.48 -1.55
C SER A 100 17.27 -3.00 -0.21
N GLN A 101 18.05 -3.00 0.87
CA GLN A 101 17.64 -2.69 2.25
C GLN A 101 18.25 -1.38 2.78
N ARG A 102 19.42 -0.97 2.30
CA ARG A 102 20.13 0.22 2.75
C ARG A 102 21.02 0.81 1.65
N ILE A 103 21.21 2.12 1.74
CA ILE A 103 22.11 2.90 0.90
C ILE A 103 23.10 3.60 1.82
N ILE A 104 24.39 3.49 1.52
CA ILE A 104 25.45 4.14 2.28
C ILE A 104 26.11 5.18 1.40
N ILE A 105 26.10 6.43 1.86
CA ILE A 105 26.73 7.55 1.17
C ILE A 105 27.92 8.01 1.98
N ARG A 106 29.06 8.06 1.30
CA ARG A 106 30.27 8.69 1.79
C ARG A 106 30.17 10.19 1.50
N VAL A 107 30.13 11.00 2.54
CA VAL A 107 29.94 12.45 2.39
C VAL A 107 31.21 13.07 1.83
N SER A 108 31.08 13.82 0.74
CA SER A 108 32.19 14.58 0.17
C SER A 108 32.25 15.93 0.85
N GLY A 109 33.25 16.17 1.69
CA GLY A 109 33.54 17.53 2.15
C GLY A 109 34.22 18.33 1.04
N GLU A 110 33.46 18.81 0.06
CA GLU A 110 33.95 19.84 -0.84
C GLU A 110 33.81 21.21 -0.15
N GLY A 111 34.85 21.56 0.59
CA GLY A 111 34.97 22.81 1.33
C GLY A 111 36.41 23.09 1.76
N TYR A 112 37.40 22.75 0.93
CA TYR A 112 38.80 23.11 1.20
C TYR A 112 38.94 24.65 1.24
N GLY A 113 39.15 25.22 2.42
CA GLY A 113 39.88 26.48 2.56
C GLY A 113 39.18 27.71 3.14
N LEU A 114 38.15 27.59 3.99
CA LEU A 114 37.68 28.74 4.78
C LEU A 114 37.67 28.40 6.27
N LYS A 115 38.75 28.78 6.96
CA LYS A 115 38.84 28.85 8.42
C LYS A 115 37.57 29.54 8.97
N GLY A 116 36.77 28.83 9.77
CA GLY A 116 35.77 29.48 10.63
C GLY A 116 34.37 28.89 10.74
N ARG A 117 34.08 27.65 10.30
CA ARG A 117 32.80 27.00 10.64
C ARG A 117 33.01 25.64 11.29
N GLU A 118 32.59 25.53 12.55
CA GLU A 118 32.76 24.38 13.45
C GLU A 118 31.96 23.10 13.07
N ASN A 119 31.42 22.98 11.86
CA ASN A 119 30.62 21.83 11.44
C ASN A 119 31.04 21.29 10.07
N GLU A 120 32.22 20.69 10.00
CA GLU A 120 32.53 19.77 8.90
C GLU A 120 32.32 18.32 9.38
N ASP A 121 31.09 17.82 9.16
CA ASP A 121 30.72 16.44 9.47
C ASP A 121 31.23 15.48 8.38
N PHE A 122 32.48 15.04 8.50
CA PHE A 122 32.98 13.89 7.74
C PHE A 122 32.42 12.58 8.33
N GLY A 123 32.05 11.64 7.46
CA GLY A 123 31.45 10.36 7.83
C GLY A 123 30.55 9.75 6.76
N ALA A 124 29.85 8.68 7.16
CA ALA A 124 28.88 7.98 6.34
C ALA A 124 27.45 8.33 6.74
N ASP A 125 26.57 8.54 5.75
CA ASP A 125 25.13 8.52 5.97
C ASP A 125 24.57 7.16 5.56
N ILE A 126 23.93 6.46 6.50
CA ILE A 126 23.21 5.21 6.24
C ILE A 126 21.72 5.50 6.13
N TYR A 127 21.17 5.25 4.95
CA TYR A 127 19.74 5.33 4.66
C TYR A 127 19.16 3.92 4.67
N ASN A 128 18.38 3.58 5.70
CA ASN A 128 17.66 2.32 5.75
C ASN A 128 16.35 2.44 4.94
N LEU A 129 16.18 1.56 3.95
CA LEU A 129 15.01 1.51 3.10
C LEU A 129 13.87 0.74 3.76
N THR A 130 12.66 1.25 3.63
CA THR A 130 11.45 0.55 4.08
C THR A 130 11.08 -0.54 3.09
N LYS A 131 11.01 -1.80 3.53
CA LYS A 131 10.67 -2.95 2.69
C LYS A 131 9.35 -3.57 3.10
N PHE A 132 8.44 -3.74 2.14
CA PHE A 132 7.16 -4.44 2.28
C PHE A 132 6.42 -4.11 3.57
N LYS A 133 6.33 -2.83 3.92
CA LYS A 133 5.63 -2.37 5.13
C LYS A 133 4.15 -2.17 4.80
N ARG A 134 3.28 -2.60 5.71
CA ARG A 134 1.83 -2.34 5.64
C ARG A 134 1.54 -0.84 5.75
N SER A 135 0.67 -0.32 4.88
CA SER A 135 0.05 1.00 5.01
C SER A 135 -1.25 0.95 5.81
N ASN A 136 -1.80 2.10 6.18
CA ASN A 136 -3.08 2.17 6.90
C ASN A 136 -4.26 1.60 6.08
N GLN A 137 -4.18 1.66 4.74
CA GLN A 137 -5.17 1.12 3.81
C GLN A 137 -4.83 -0.31 3.37
N ASN A 138 -3.98 -1.02 4.11
CA ASN A 138 -3.52 -2.39 3.80
C ASN A 138 -2.79 -2.51 2.45
N THR A 139 -2.26 -1.40 1.91
CA THR A 139 -1.39 -1.43 0.72
C THR A 139 0.07 -1.61 1.12
N CYS A 140 0.93 -1.84 0.13
CA CYS A 140 2.36 -2.05 0.34
C CYS A 140 3.17 -0.76 0.18
N ILE A 141 3.94 -0.41 1.22
CA ILE A 141 4.99 0.60 1.18
C ILE A 141 6.32 -0.12 0.99
N ASN A 142 6.95 0.08 -0.16
CA ASN A 142 8.23 -0.53 -0.50
C ASN A 142 9.12 0.47 -1.22
N GLN A 143 10.33 0.65 -0.72
CA GLN A 143 11.33 1.51 -1.31
C GLN A 143 12.33 0.70 -2.15
N LYS A 144 12.72 1.25 -3.30
CA LYS A 144 13.66 0.62 -4.25
C LYS A 144 14.82 1.60 -4.54
N PRO A 145 16.08 1.18 -4.37
CA PRO A 145 17.21 2.05 -4.69
C PRO A 145 17.23 2.39 -6.19
N VAL A 146 17.49 3.65 -6.51
CA VAL A 146 17.63 4.16 -7.89
C VAL A 146 19.10 4.35 -8.25
N VAL A 147 19.90 4.76 -7.26
CA VAL A 147 21.33 5.04 -7.44
C VAL A 147 22.17 3.76 -7.52
N LYS A 148 23.31 3.85 -8.21
CA LYS A 148 24.30 2.77 -8.33
C LYS A 148 25.53 3.08 -7.47
N ALA A 149 26.24 2.05 -7.01
CA ALA A 149 27.51 2.20 -6.32
C ALA A 149 28.51 3.01 -7.16
N GLY A 150 29.20 3.96 -6.52
CA GLY A 150 30.14 4.89 -7.16
C GLY A 150 29.51 6.13 -7.81
N ALA A 151 28.17 6.25 -7.85
CA ALA A 151 27.52 7.46 -8.34
C ALA A 151 27.79 8.65 -7.39
N LYS A 152 28.04 9.83 -7.96
CA LYS A 152 28.08 11.08 -7.19
C LYS A 152 26.65 11.60 -7.06
N VAL A 153 26.26 11.94 -5.84
CA VAL A 153 24.91 12.40 -5.49
C VAL A 153 24.97 13.76 -4.82
N LYS A 154 24.01 14.62 -5.15
CA LYS A 154 23.88 15.95 -4.54
C LYS A 154 22.79 15.96 -3.47
N LYS A 155 22.90 16.90 -2.54
CA LYS A 155 21.88 17.21 -1.56
C LYS A 155 20.56 17.52 -2.27
N GLY A 156 19.50 16.80 -1.87
CA GLY A 156 18.19 16.91 -2.48
C GLY A 156 17.91 15.91 -3.61
N GLU A 157 18.90 15.14 -4.06
CA GLU A 157 18.73 14.11 -5.08
C GLU A 157 18.05 12.86 -4.50
N VAL A 158 17.26 12.17 -5.34
CA VAL A 158 16.52 10.97 -4.94
C VAL A 158 17.44 9.75 -4.99
N LEU A 159 17.56 9.07 -3.85
CA LEU A 159 18.39 7.87 -3.68
C LEU A 159 17.58 6.58 -3.90
N ALA A 160 16.33 6.58 -3.43
CA ALA A 160 15.41 5.47 -3.58
C ALA A 160 13.99 5.96 -3.84
N ASP A 161 13.33 5.30 -4.78
CA ASP A 161 11.91 5.47 -5.05
C ASP A 161 11.09 4.83 -3.94
N GLY A 162 9.94 5.42 -3.66
CA GLY A 162 8.92 4.91 -2.74
C GLY A 162 7.77 4.18 -3.46
N PRO A 163 6.63 3.99 -2.77
CA PRO A 163 5.41 3.53 -3.43
C PRO A 163 4.89 4.61 -4.39
N CYS A 164 4.38 4.17 -5.54
CA CYS A 164 3.86 5.07 -6.59
C CYS A 164 4.87 6.13 -7.07
N THR A 165 6.15 5.78 -7.19
CA THR A 165 7.16 6.68 -7.76
C THR A 165 8.09 5.95 -8.72
N GLU A 166 8.56 6.64 -9.75
CA GLU A 166 9.58 6.18 -10.68
C GLU A 166 10.59 7.30 -10.94
N LEU A 167 11.87 7.04 -10.67
CA LEU A 167 12.98 7.99 -10.86
C LEU A 167 12.76 9.35 -10.17
N GLY A 168 12.10 9.34 -9.01
CA GLY A 168 11.77 10.55 -8.26
C GLY A 168 10.52 11.31 -8.74
N GLU A 169 9.80 10.81 -9.75
CA GLU A 169 8.50 11.34 -10.17
C GLU A 169 7.35 10.52 -9.59
N LEU A 170 6.21 11.17 -9.36
CA LEU A 170 4.99 10.52 -8.89
C LEU A 170 4.36 9.69 -10.03
N ALA A 171 4.26 8.38 -9.79
CA ALA A 171 3.72 7.37 -10.69
C ALA A 171 2.57 6.61 -10.02
N LEU A 172 1.35 7.18 -10.05
CA LEU A 172 0.15 6.59 -9.43
C LEU A 172 -0.45 5.41 -10.23
N GLY A 173 -0.06 5.25 -11.48
CA GLY A 173 -0.67 4.36 -12.45
C GLY A 173 0.28 4.01 -13.57
N ARG A 174 -0.26 3.92 -14.78
CA ARG A 174 0.50 3.55 -15.98
C ARG A 174 -0.07 4.16 -17.25
N ASN A 175 0.80 4.45 -18.21
CA ASN A 175 0.40 4.82 -19.57
C ASN A 175 -0.06 3.57 -20.32
N VAL A 176 -1.27 3.61 -20.89
CA VAL A 176 -1.85 2.47 -21.63
C VAL A 176 -2.35 2.93 -22.99
N LEU A 177 -2.20 2.06 -23.99
CA LEU A 177 -2.70 2.32 -25.33
C LEU A 177 -4.23 2.13 -25.36
N VAL A 178 -4.96 3.20 -25.65
CA VAL A 178 -6.42 3.21 -25.63
C VAL A 178 -7.02 3.52 -26.98
N ALA A 179 -8.22 2.99 -27.23
CA ALA A 179 -9.06 3.37 -28.36
C ALA A 179 -10.44 3.83 -27.88
N PHE A 180 -10.92 4.94 -28.43
CA PHE A 180 -12.27 5.46 -28.15
C PHE A 180 -13.26 4.97 -29.21
N MET A 181 -13.87 3.82 -28.95
CA MET A 181 -14.89 3.23 -29.83
C MET A 181 -15.86 2.34 -29.05
N PRO A 182 -17.13 2.20 -29.45
CA PRO A 182 -18.00 1.18 -28.89
C PRO A 182 -17.50 -0.22 -29.28
N TRP A 183 -17.57 -1.17 -28.35
CA TRP A 183 -17.15 -2.55 -28.58
C TRP A 183 -18.19 -3.55 -28.09
N ARG A 184 -19.10 -3.96 -29.00
CA ARG A 184 -20.08 -5.06 -28.79
C ARG A 184 -20.86 -4.97 -27.47
N GLY A 185 -21.08 -3.77 -26.94
CA GLY A 185 -21.75 -3.52 -25.66
C GLY A 185 -20.91 -3.76 -24.40
N TYR A 186 -19.66 -4.23 -24.51
CA TYR A 186 -18.80 -4.49 -23.34
C TYR A 186 -18.32 -3.23 -22.65
N ASN A 187 -18.30 -2.09 -23.34
CA ASN A 187 -18.01 -0.78 -22.78
C ASN A 187 -19.27 0.11 -22.71
N PHE A 188 -20.44 -0.49 -22.48
CA PHE A 188 -21.68 0.25 -22.24
C PHE A 188 -21.59 1.10 -20.96
N GLU A 189 -22.21 2.28 -20.97
CA GLU A 189 -22.08 3.29 -19.90
C GLU A 189 -20.60 3.62 -19.64
N ASP A 190 -20.12 3.28 -18.44
CA ASP A 190 -18.76 3.48 -17.94
C ASP A 190 -17.98 2.17 -17.81
N ALA A 191 -18.45 1.11 -18.46
CA ALA A 191 -17.71 -0.14 -18.50
C ALA A 191 -16.41 0.01 -19.30
N ILE A 192 -15.35 -0.62 -18.80
CA ILE A 192 -14.03 -0.64 -19.43
C ILE A 192 -13.76 -2.05 -19.93
N LEU A 193 -13.26 -2.12 -21.16
CA LEU A 193 -12.75 -3.34 -21.76
C LEU A 193 -11.23 -3.35 -21.66
N VAL A 194 -10.66 -4.45 -21.17
CA VAL A 194 -9.22 -4.56 -20.89
C VAL A 194 -8.65 -5.74 -21.67
N SER A 195 -7.46 -5.58 -22.25
CA SER A 195 -6.71 -6.68 -22.86
C SER A 195 -6.12 -7.61 -21.80
N GLU A 196 -6.15 -8.92 -22.05
CA GLU A 196 -5.49 -9.95 -21.26
C GLU A 196 -4.00 -9.67 -21.07
N LYS A 197 -3.34 -9.02 -22.05
CA LYS A 197 -1.94 -8.59 -21.96
C LYS A 197 -1.65 -7.82 -20.66
N LEU A 198 -2.55 -6.92 -20.25
CA LEU A 198 -2.39 -6.10 -19.04
C LEU A 198 -2.40 -6.94 -17.75
N VAL A 199 -3.09 -8.09 -17.77
CA VAL A 199 -3.18 -9.05 -16.66
C VAL A 199 -1.99 -10.00 -16.66
N THR A 200 -1.58 -10.46 -17.84
CA THR A 200 -0.43 -11.37 -18.04
C THR A 200 0.89 -10.70 -17.67
N ASP A 201 1.08 -9.44 -18.06
CA ASP A 201 2.31 -8.68 -17.78
C ASP A 201 2.36 -8.10 -16.34
N ASP A 202 1.33 -8.37 -15.53
CA ASP A 202 1.16 -7.90 -14.14
C ASP A 202 1.26 -6.35 -13.99
N TYR A 203 0.75 -5.59 -14.98
CA TYR A 203 0.86 -4.13 -14.97
C TYR A 203 0.01 -3.46 -13.89
N PHE A 204 -1.23 -3.91 -13.72
CA PHE A 204 -2.16 -3.40 -12.69
C PHE A 204 -2.27 -4.32 -11.46
N THR A 205 -1.21 -5.10 -11.20
CA THR A 205 -1.12 -5.94 -10.00
C THR A 205 -0.65 -5.10 -8.82
N SER A 206 -1.38 -5.16 -7.70
CA SER A 206 -1.06 -4.48 -6.44
C SER A 206 -0.72 -5.49 -5.35
N ILE A 207 0.10 -5.06 -4.37
CA ILE A 207 0.42 -5.86 -3.18
C ILE A 207 -0.37 -5.28 -2.02
N HIS A 208 -1.17 -6.14 -1.39
CA HIS A 208 -1.91 -5.84 -0.18
C HIS A 208 -1.29 -6.61 0.99
N ILE A 209 -1.15 -5.97 2.13
CA ILE A 209 -0.59 -6.59 3.34
C ILE A 209 -1.64 -6.44 4.42
N GLU A 210 -2.21 -7.56 4.82
CA GLU A 210 -3.15 -7.63 5.93
C GLU A 210 -2.44 -8.06 7.20
N GLU A 211 -2.88 -7.49 8.32
CA GLU A 211 -2.36 -7.80 9.65
C GLU A 211 -3.45 -8.54 10.40
N PHE A 212 -3.13 -9.75 10.84
CA PHE A 212 -3.95 -10.52 11.75
C PHE A 212 -3.27 -10.57 13.10
N GLU A 213 -4.03 -10.38 14.17
CA GLU A 213 -3.50 -10.39 15.51
C GLU A 213 -4.29 -11.34 16.41
N ILE A 214 -3.57 -11.99 17.31
CA ILE A 214 -4.15 -12.83 18.36
C ILE A 214 -3.44 -12.55 19.68
N GLU A 215 -4.25 -12.44 20.73
CA GLU A 215 -3.80 -12.26 22.10
C GLU A 215 -4.04 -13.55 22.89
N ALA A 216 -3.02 -13.93 23.66
CA ALA A 216 -3.12 -14.92 24.72
C ALA A 216 -3.32 -14.18 26.05
N ARG A 217 -4.48 -14.44 26.69
CA ARG A 217 -4.90 -13.75 27.90
C ARG A 217 -4.90 -14.67 29.11
N ASP A 218 -4.68 -14.08 30.27
CA ASP A 218 -4.92 -14.75 31.54
C ASP A 218 -6.41 -14.73 31.87
N THR A 219 -7.04 -15.91 31.91
CA THR A 219 -8.47 -16.05 32.19
C THR A 219 -8.70 -16.59 33.60
N LYS A 220 -9.92 -16.47 34.10
CA LYS A 220 -10.29 -17.03 35.42
C LYS A 220 -10.12 -18.54 35.51
N LEU A 221 -10.19 -19.26 34.39
CA LEU A 221 -10.05 -20.71 34.33
C LEU A 221 -8.58 -21.15 34.14
N GLY A 222 -7.68 -20.21 33.88
CA GLY A 222 -6.27 -20.46 33.60
C GLY A 222 -5.74 -19.57 32.47
N PRO A 223 -4.41 -19.54 32.27
CA PRO A 223 -3.81 -18.82 31.16
C PRO A 223 -4.15 -19.48 29.81
N GLU A 224 -4.43 -18.67 28.79
CA GLU A 224 -4.43 -19.14 27.41
C GLU A 224 -2.99 -19.34 26.94
N GLU A 225 -2.77 -20.41 26.17
CA GLU A 225 -1.45 -20.77 25.68
C GLU A 225 -1.42 -20.75 24.15
N ILE A 226 -0.31 -20.26 23.60
CA ILE A 226 0.00 -20.35 22.18
C ILE A 226 0.84 -21.62 22.00
N THR A 227 0.29 -22.61 21.31
CA THR A 227 0.89 -23.94 21.16
C THR A 227 0.47 -24.58 19.84
N ARG A 228 1.29 -25.51 19.36
CA ARG A 228 0.99 -26.37 18.21
C ARG A 228 0.03 -27.51 18.56
N ASP A 229 -0.11 -27.85 19.84
CA ASP A 229 -0.98 -28.93 20.31
C ASP A 229 -2.44 -28.46 20.39
N ILE A 230 -3.16 -28.56 19.27
CA ILE A 230 -4.53 -28.07 19.11
C ILE A 230 -5.48 -29.29 19.02
N PRO A 231 -6.54 -29.36 19.84
CA PRO A 231 -7.46 -30.49 19.83
C PRO A 231 -8.26 -30.55 18.52
N ASN A 232 -8.49 -31.77 18.00
CA ASN A 232 -9.36 -32.05 16.85
C ASN A 232 -8.89 -31.44 15.50
N VAL A 233 -7.61 -31.11 15.35
CA VAL A 233 -7.02 -30.60 14.11
C VAL A 233 -6.16 -31.69 13.46
N SER A 234 -6.29 -31.88 12.15
CA SER A 234 -5.47 -32.84 11.40
C SER A 234 -4.03 -32.35 11.21
N GLU A 235 -3.06 -33.27 11.13
CA GLU A 235 -1.63 -32.94 10.97
C GLU A 235 -1.33 -32.06 9.76
N ASP A 236 -2.13 -32.14 8.69
CA ASP A 236 -1.98 -31.31 7.49
C ASP A 236 -2.07 -29.81 7.78
N PHE A 237 -2.97 -29.38 8.68
CA PHE A 237 -3.09 -27.97 9.08
C PHE A 237 -1.97 -27.54 10.06
N LEU A 238 -1.30 -28.50 10.70
CA LEU A 238 -0.21 -28.26 11.64
C LEU A 238 1.18 -28.29 10.96
N LYS A 239 1.24 -28.51 9.65
CA LYS A 239 2.49 -28.67 8.89
C LYS A 239 3.30 -27.39 8.79
N ASP A 240 2.64 -26.26 8.64
CA ASP A 240 3.29 -24.96 8.48
C ASP A 240 3.50 -24.20 9.81
N LEU A 241 3.00 -24.76 10.92
CA LEU A 241 3.24 -24.24 12.27
C LEU A 241 4.59 -24.73 12.82
N ASP A 242 5.31 -23.82 13.47
CA ASP A 242 6.51 -24.15 14.23
C ASP A 242 6.19 -24.82 15.58
N ASP A 243 7.22 -25.21 16.32
CA ASP A 243 7.06 -25.85 17.63
C ASP A 243 6.39 -24.94 18.67
N SER A 244 6.34 -23.63 18.43
CA SER A 244 5.64 -22.65 19.27
C SER A 244 4.17 -22.46 18.85
N GLY A 245 3.70 -23.14 17.79
CA GLY A 245 2.34 -23.00 17.26
C GLY A 245 2.14 -21.77 16.38
N ILE A 246 3.22 -21.19 15.82
CA ILE A 246 3.17 -19.99 14.98
C ILE A 246 3.54 -20.35 13.56
N ILE A 247 2.83 -19.79 12.58
CA ILE A 247 3.10 -20.06 11.17
C ILE A 247 4.49 -19.57 10.73
N ARG A 248 5.17 -20.38 9.90
CA ARG A 248 6.46 -20.01 9.34
C ARG A 248 6.36 -18.87 8.32
N ILE A 249 7.35 -17.98 8.34
CA ILE A 249 7.49 -16.93 7.31
C ILE A 249 7.76 -17.58 5.95
N GLY A 250 7.04 -17.15 4.92
CA GLY A 250 7.09 -17.71 3.58
C GLY A 250 6.11 -18.85 3.31
N ALA A 251 5.29 -19.25 4.29
CA ALA A 251 4.17 -20.17 4.05
C ALA A 251 3.11 -19.50 3.17
N HIS A 252 2.55 -20.26 2.22
CA HIS A 252 1.41 -19.84 1.42
C HIS A 252 0.14 -20.32 2.11
N VAL A 253 -0.72 -19.38 2.49
CA VAL A 253 -1.93 -19.64 3.28
C VAL A 253 -3.18 -19.47 2.45
N ARG A 254 -4.17 -20.32 2.73
CA ARG A 254 -5.50 -20.31 2.15
C ARG A 254 -6.54 -20.10 3.25
N PRO A 255 -7.78 -19.72 2.88
CA PRO A 255 -8.88 -19.62 3.83
C PRO A 255 -9.03 -20.91 4.66
N GLY A 256 -9.08 -20.76 5.99
CA GLY A 256 -9.19 -21.87 6.94
C GLY A 256 -7.84 -22.36 7.50
N ASP A 257 -6.70 -22.01 6.91
CA ASP A 257 -5.39 -22.39 7.45
C ASP A 257 -5.12 -21.67 8.78
N ILE A 258 -4.48 -22.37 9.72
CA ILE A 258 -4.15 -21.85 11.05
C ILE A 258 -2.88 -20.99 10.96
N LEU A 259 -3.00 -19.71 11.33
CA LEU A 259 -1.87 -18.78 11.42
C LEU A 259 -1.17 -18.87 12.77
N VAL A 260 -1.94 -18.99 13.84
CA VAL A 260 -1.43 -19.08 15.22
C VAL A 260 -2.33 -20.01 16.01
N GLY A 261 -1.76 -21.10 16.52
CA GLY A 261 -2.43 -22.04 17.40
C GLY A 261 -2.66 -21.44 18.78
N LYS A 262 -3.91 -21.40 19.24
CA LYS A 262 -4.26 -20.93 20.58
C LYS A 262 -5.24 -21.88 21.23
N VAL A 263 -4.93 -22.25 22.47
CA VAL A 263 -5.80 -23.08 23.31
C VAL A 263 -6.29 -22.29 24.51
N THR A 264 -7.60 -22.37 24.77
CA THR A 264 -8.24 -21.75 25.94
C THR A 264 -8.72 -22.84 26.89
N PRO A 265 -8.41 -22.79 28.19
CA PRO A 265 -8.92 -23.75 29.16
C PRO A 265 -10.46 -23.71 29.19
N LYS A 266 -11.08 -24.89 29.09
CA LYS A 266 -12.53 -25.06 29.03
C LYS A 266 -13.04 -25.59 30.38
N GLY A 267 -14.10 -24.99 30.90
CA GLY A 267 -14.80 -25.53 32.06
C GLY A 267 -15.55 -26.82 31.75
N GLU A 268 -15.92 -27.59 32.77
CA GLU A 268 -16.71 -28.82 32.59
C GLU A 268 -18.08 -28.52 31.95
N THR A 269 -18.31 -29.03 30.74
CA THR A 269 -19.60 -28.95 30.05
C THR A 269 -20.45 -30.19 30.32
N GLN A 270 -21.71 -30.00 30.71
CA GLN A 270 -22.68 -31.10 30.80
C GLN A 270 -23.08 -31.54 29.38
N LEU A 271 -22.63 -32.72 28.97
CA LEU A 271 -22.96 -33.34 27.69
C LEU A 271 -24.38 -33.92 27.69
N THR A 272 -25.06 -33.91 26.55
CA THR A 272 -26.36 -34.57 26.38
C THR A 272 -26.24 -36.11 26.48
N PRO A 273 -27.32 -36.86 26.74
CA PRO A 273 -27.27 -38.33 26.76
C PRO A 273 -26.69 -38.94 25.47
N GLU A 274 -26.99 -38.34 24.32
CA GLU A 274 -26.51 -38.77 23.00
C GLU A 274 -25.00 -38.55 22.86
N GLU A 275 -24.50 -37.37 23.26
CA GLU A 275 -23.07 -37.05 23.26
C GLU A 275 -22.29 -37.93 24.25
N LYS A 276 -22.89 -38.21 25.43
CA LYS A 276 -22.32 -39.15 26.41
C LYS A 276 -22.21 -40.56 25.84
N LEU A 277 -23.22 -41.03 25.12
CA LEU A 277 -23.21 -42.33 24.48
C LEU A 277 -22.14 -42.39 23.38
N LEU A 278 -22.07 -41.39 22.50
CA LEU A 278 -21.04 -41.30 21.47
C LEU A 278 -19.64 -41.34 22.08
N ARG A 279 -19.42 -40.58 23.14
CA ARG A 279 -18.14 -40.55 23.86
C ARG A 279 -17.80 -41.90 24.49
N ALA A 280 -18.79 -42.60 25.04
CA ALA A 280 -18.60 -43.94 25.59
C ALA A 280 -18.26 -44.98 24.51
N ILE A 281 -18.81 -44.83 23.30
CA ILE A 281 -18.55 -45.73 22.15
C ILE A 281 -17.16 -45.48 21.55
N PHE A 282 -16.81 -44.22 21.28
CA PHE A 282 -15.57 -43.86 20.58
C PHE A 282 -14.37 -43.67 21.52
N GLY A 283 -14.58 -43.62 22.84
CA GLY A 283 -13.51 -43.50 23.82
C GLY A 283 -12.74 -42.17 23.76
N GLU A 284 -13.29 -41.16 23.08
CA GLU A 284 -12.67 -39.84 22.97
C GLU A 284 -12.58 -39.18 24.37
N LYS A 285 -11.35 -38.88 24.80
CA LYS A 285 -11.14 -38.06 25.99
C LYS A 285 -11.59 -36.64 25.66
N SER A 286 -12.41 -36.02 26.52
CA SER A 286 -12.69 -34.59 26.38
C SER A 286 -11.38 -33.85 26.54
N GLY A 287 -11.00 -33.05 25.53
CA GLY A 287 -9.98 -32.05 25.74
C GLY A 287 -10.45 -31.08 26.82
N ASP A 288 -9.62 -30.87 27.85
CA ASP A 288 -9.82 -29.84 28.87
C ASP A 288 -9.59 -28.42 28.30
N VAL A 289 -9.24 -28.34 27.01
CA VAL A 289 -8.95 -27.13 26.27
C VAL A 289 -9.84 -27.03 25.02
N ARG A 290 -10.17 -25.80 24.65
CA ARG A 290 -10.89 -25.46 23.43
C ARG A 290 -9.94 -24.78 22.45
N ASP A 291 -10.09 -25.12 21.17
CA ASP A 291 -9.44 -24.39 20.08
C ASP A 291 -10.00 -22.97 19.97
N ALA A 292 -9.11 -21.99 20.10
CA ALA A 292 -9.36 -20.56 19.93
C ALA A 292 -8.32 -19.94 18.98
N SER A 293 -7.78 -20.76 18.07
CA SER A 293 -6.71 -20.40 17.14
C SER A 293 -7.12 -19.33 16.13
N LEU A 294 -6.11 -18.59 15.67
CA LEU A 294 -6.28 -17.63 14.59
C LEU A 294 -6.23 -18.35 13.25
N THR A 295 -7.33 -18.32 12.51
CA THR A 295 -7.44 -18.89 11.16
C THR A 295 -7.48 -17.79 10.10
N THR A 296 -7.03 -18.14 8.90
CA THR A 296 -7.06 -17.24 7.75
C THR A 296 -8.52 -17.02 7.29
N PRO A 297 -9.01 -15.77 7.24
CA PRO A 297 -10.40 -15.50 6.85
C PRO A 297 -10.74 -15.91 5.42
N PRO A 298 -12.03 -16.16 5.11
CA PRO A 298 -12.51 -16.35 3.74
C PRO A 298 -12.13 -15.20 2.81
N GLY A 299 -11.62 -15.53 1.62
CA GLY A 299 -11.21 -14.56 0.60
C GLY A 299 -9.78 -14.03 0.74
N ILE A 300 -9.06 -14.41 1.80
CA ILE A 300 -7.65 -14.08 1.98
C ILE A 300 -6.81 -15.28 1.53
N GLU A 301 -6.01 -15.06 0.48
CA GLU A 301 -5.01 -16.00 0.01
C GLU A 301 -3.70 -15.25 -0.27
N GLY A 302 -2.60 -15.73 0.29
CA GLY A 302 -1.33 -15.03 0.17
C GLY A 302 -0.19 -15.70 0.89
N THR A 303 0.93 -15.00 0.98
CA THR A 303 2.16 -15.50 1.62
C THR A 303 2.42 -14.74 2.91
N VAL A 304 2.74 -15.47 3.98
CA VAL A 304 3.17 -14.85 5.25
C VAL A 304 4.50 -14.15 5.04
N VAL A 305 4.54 -12.83 5.22
CA VAL A 305 5.74 -12.00 4.99
C VAL A 305 6.49 -11.67 6.26
N ASP A 306 5.78 -11.49 7.37
CA ASP A 306 6.39 -11.10 8.64
C ASP A 306 5.54 -11.61 9.80
N VAL A 307 6.19 -11.90 10.93
CA VAL A 307 5.54 -12.31 12.17
C VAL A 307 6.21 -11.57 13.32
N LYS A 308 5.41 -10.85 14.12
CA LYS A 308 5.87 -10.13 15.29
C LYS A 308 5.28 -10.73 16.55
N ILE A 309 6.15 -11.01 17.51
CA ILE A 309 5.77 -11.58 18.80
C ILE A 309 6.13 -10.54 19.86
N PHE A 310 5.13 -10.12 20.62
CA PHE A 310 5.31 -9.23 21.76
C PHE A 310 5.05 -10.03 23.03
N CYS A 311 6.01 -10.01 23.95
CA CYS A 311 5.92 -10.72 25.23
C CYS A 311 5.92 -9.70 26.37
N ARG A 312 5.04 -9.92 27.36
CA ARG A 312 5.02 -9.09 28.55
C ARG A 312 6.31 -9.23 29.36
N LYS A 313 6.77 -8.12 29.94
CA LYS A 313 7.92 -8.11 30.88
C LYS A 313 7.73 -9.16 31.99
N GLY A 314 8.70 -10.06 32.13
CA GLY A 314 8.73 -11.10 33.17
C GLY A 314 8.24 -12.48 32.72
N VAL A 315 7.67 -12.61 31.51
CA VAL A 315 7.34 -13.90 30.90
C VAL A 315 8.55 -14.43 30.14
N GLU A 316 8.81 -15.73 30.22
CA GLU A 316 9.88 -16.36 29.43
C GLU A 316 9.58 -16.24 27.93
N LYS A 317 10.60 -15.89 27.16
CA LYS A 317 10.50 -15.74 25.70
C LYS A 317 10.63 -17.10 25.04
N ASP A 318 9.75 -17.39 24.08
CA ASP A 318 9.85 -18.61 23.28
C ASP A 318 11.12 -18.60 22.41
N GLY A 319 11.53 -19.79 21.95
CA GLY A 319 12.69 -19.92 21.05
C GLY A 319 12.58 -19.04 19.79
N ARG A 320 11.37 -18.87 19.25
CA ARG A 320 11.11 -18.00 18.09
C ARG A 320 11.34 -16.52 18.39
N ALA A 321 10.88 -16.04 19.54
CA ALA A 321 11.06 -14.63 19.94
C ALA A 321 12.54 -14.28 20.16
N LEU A 322 13.30 -15.21 20.76
CA LEU A 322 14.74 -15.07 20.92
C LEU A 322 15.49 -15.02 19.59
N GLN A 323 15.08 -15.84 18.62
CA GLN A 323 15.67 -15.85 17.27
C GLN A 323 15.49 -14.50 16.56
N ILE A 324 14.28 -13.93 16.60
CA ILE A 324 13.97 -12.64 15.97
C ILE A 324 14.80 -11.52 16.59
N GLU A 325 14.93 -11.51 17.92
CA GLU A 325 15.74 -10.53 18.64
C GLU A 325 17.23 -10.61 18.25
N GLN A 326 17.79 -11.82 18.16
CA GLN A 326 19.18 -12.04 17.74
C GLN A 326 19.43 -11.55 16.31
N GLU A 327 18.52 -11.79 15.37
CA GLU A 327 18.66 -11.33 14.00
C GLU A 327 18.67 -9.79 13.90
N GLN A 328 17.81 -9.13 14.68
CA GLN A 328 17.79 -7.66 14.75
C GLN A 328 19.10 -7.10 15.32
N ILE A 329 19.64 -7.72 16.37
CA ILE A 329 20.94 -7.34 16.95
C ILE A 329 22.07 -7.51 15.93
N ALA A 330 22.13 -8.64 15.22
CA ALA A 330 23.15 -8.88 14.21
C ALA A 330 23.12 -7.85 13.06
N ARG A 331 21.92 -7.43 12.63
CA ARG A 331 21.77 -6.36 11.61
C ARG A 331 22.28 -5.01 12.11
N MET A 332 21.98 -4.69 13.36
CA MET A 332 22.46 -3.48 14.02
C MET A 332 24.00 -3.49 14.12
N GLU A 333 24.61 -4.57 14.57
CA GLU A 333 26.08 -4.70 14.66
C GLU A 333 26.75 -4.57 13.30
N LYS A 334 26.15 -5.11 12.23
CA LYS A 334 26.65 -4.95 10.86
C LYS A 334 26.67 -3.48 10.43
N ASN A 335 25.60 -2.72 10.71
CA ASN A 335 25.54 -1.29 10.41
C ASN A 335 26.64 -0.51 11.16
N LEU A 336 26.82 -0.80 12.46
CA LEU A 336 27.87 -0.18 13.27
C LEU A 336 29.28 -0.45 12.70
N ASN A 337 29.54 -1.69 12.29
CA ASN A 337 30.83 -2.07 11.72
C ASN A 337 31.12 -1.36 10.39
N ASP A 338 30.12 -1.19 9.53
CA ASP A 338 30.25 -0.45 8.28
C ASP A 338 30.51 1.06 8.52
N GLU A 339 29.82 1.68 9.48
CA GLU A 339 30.08 3.08 9.89
C GLU A 339 31.52 3.26 10.39
N ILE A 340 31.98 2.36 11.26
CA ILE A 340 33.36 2.38 11.79
C ILE A 340 34.37 2.17 10.65
N ARG A 341 34.08 1.27 9.69
CA ARG A 341 34.96 1.04 8.53
C ARG A 341 35.13 2.33 7.72
N ILE A 342 34.03 3.00 7.38
CA ILE A 342 34.07 4.20 6.54
C ILE A 342 34.79 5.33 7.27
N LEU A 343 34.52 5.54 8.56
CA LEU A 343 35.24 6.53 9.37
C LEU A 343 36.75 6.28 9.40
N LYS A 344 37.18 5.01 9.53
CA LYS A 344 38.60 4.64 9.51
C LYS A 344 39.24 4.81 8.14
N GLU A 345 38.54 4.47 7.06
CA GLU A 345 39.01 4.68 5.69
C GLU A 345 39.16 6.17 5.37
N GLU A 346 38.20 6.99 5.78
CA GLU A 346 38.22 8.42 5.54
C GLU A 346 39.33 9.12 6.33
N ASN A 347 39.49 8.74 7.60
CA ASN A 347 40.63 9.16 8.41
C ASN A 347 41.97 8.77 7.74
N ARG A 348 42.09 7.52 7.27
CA ARG A 348 43.28 7.07 6.55
C ARG A 348 43.55 7.86 5.27
N ASN A 349 42.52 8.17 4.49
CA ASN A 349 42.67 8.97 3.26
C ASN A 349 43.17 10.38 3.56
N ARG A 350 42.66 11.02 4.63
CA ARG A 350 43.13 12.34 5.08
C ARG A 350 44.57 12.34 5.51
N ILE A 351 44.96 11.36 6.33
CA ILE A 351 46.35 11.18 6.75
C ILE A 351 47.23 10.96 5.51
N THR A 352 46.75 10.20 4.52
CA THR A 352 47.47 9.95 3.27
C THR A 352 47.64 11.20 2.42
N GLU A 353 46.63 12.08 2.35
CA GLU A 353 46.73 13.38 1.66
C GLU A 353 47.75 14.32 2.31
N ILE A 354 47.77 14.38 3.65
CA ILE A 354 48.74 15.20 4.38
C ILE A 354 50.18 14.66 4.19
N LEU A 355 50.33 13.34 4.02
CA LEU A 355 51.64 12.69 3.88
C LEU A 355 52.14 12.58 2.42
N LEU A 356 51.28 12.83 1.43
CA LEU A 356 51.60 12.69 0.01
C LEU A 356 52.75 13.62 -0.42
N GLY A 357 53.79 13.05 -1.03
CA GLY A 357 54.96 13.79 -1.54
C GLY A 357 56.02 14.16 -0.49
N LYS A 358 55.84 13.76 0.79
CA LYS A 358 56.82 14.02 1.86
C LYS A 358 57.88 12.92 1.94
N LYS A 359 59.08 13.29 2.45
CA LYS A 359 60.22 12.38 2.64
C LYS A 359 60.34 11.95 4.10
N LEU A 360 60.62 10.66 4.30
CA LEU A 360 60.89 10.06 5.61
C LEU A 360 62.24 10.54 6.20
N ILE A 361 62.22 11.09 7.42
CA ILE A 361 63.42 11.49 8.19
C ILE A 361 64.09 10.25 8.83
N ALA A 362 63.27 9.28 9.26
CA ALA A 362 63.69 8.05 9.92
C ALA A 362 63.15 6.81 9.17
N PRO A 363 63.87 5.66 9.20
CA PRO A 363 63.36 4.42 8.63
C PRO A 363 62.14 3.92 9.42
N LEU A 364 61.09 3.50 8.72
CA LEU A 364 59.86 3.00 9.35
C LEU A 364 60.03 1.52 9.70
N THR A 365 59.93 1.17 10.98
CA THR A 365 60.09 -0.21 11.49
C THR A 365 58.77 -0.80 12.00
N GLU A 366 58.52 -2.08 11.72
CA GLU A 366 57.30 -2.78 12.11
C GLU A 366 57.15 -2.92 13.65
N LYS A 367 55.92 -2.80 14.16
CA LYS A 367 55.57 -2.75 15.60
C LYS A 367 55.91 -4.06 16.37
N ARG A 368 56.02 -5.20 15.68
CA ARG A 368 56.22 -6.54 16.28
C ARG A 368 57.52 -7.25 15.89
N LYS A 369 58.10 -6.95 14.72
CA LYS A 369 59.40 -7.45 14.29
C LYS A 369 60.23 -6.22 13.93
N LYS A 370 61.48 -6.09 14.38
CA LYS A 370 62.40 -5.00 13.99
C LYS A 370 62.82 -5.12 12.50
N LYS A 371 61.85 -5.27 11.59
CA LYS A 371 62.06 -5.33 10.15
C LYS A 371 61.75 -3.95 9.60
N GLU A 372 62.69 -3.39 8.84
CA GLU A 372 62.48 -2.13 8.11
C GLU A 372 61.40 -2.34 7.04
N ILE A 373 60.34 -1.52 7.11
CA ILE A 373 59.25 -1.51 6.14
C ILE A 373 59.59 -0.53 5.00
N LEU A 374 60.15 0.64 5.34
CA LEU A 374 60.57 1.67 4.38
C LEU A 374 61.91 2.29 4.77
N PRO A 375 62.85 2.45 3.82
CA PRO A 375 64.13 3.10 4.07
C PRO A 375 63.98 4.62 4.26
N LYS A 376 64.96 5.22 4.93
CA LYS A 376 65.08 6.68 5.11
C LYS A 376 65.15 7.40 3.75
N GLY A 377 64.43 8.51 3.59
CA GLY A 377 64.44 9.33 2.37
C GLY A 377 63.46 8.90 1.27
N THR A 378 62.69 7.83 1.47
CA THR A 378 61.65 7.41 0.51
C THR A 378 60.54 8.45 0.44
N VAL A 379 60.09 8.78 -0.79
CA VAL A 379 58.94 9.67 -1.02
C VAL A 379 57.65 8.86 -0.82
N LEU A 380 56.73 9.41 -0.05
CA LEU A 380 55.44 8.79 0.21
C LEU A 380 54.50 9.01 -0.99
N ASP A 381 54.52 8.05 -1.91
CA ASP A 381 53.58 7.95 -3.02
C ASP A 381 52.33 7.12 -2.62
N ARG A 382 51.25 7.23 -3.41
CA ARG A 382 49.96 6.54 -3.14
C ARG A 382 50.11 5.02 -2.97
N ASP A 383 51.05 4.40 -3.67
CA ASP A 383 51.31 2.96 -3.59
C ASP A 383 52.05 2.54 -2.31
N VAL A 384 52.84 3.46 -1.74
CA VAL A 384 53.61 3.25 -0.51
C VAL A 384 52.70 3.40 0.71
N THR A 385 51.86 4.44 0.72
CA THR A 385 50.89 4.69 1.79
C THR A 385 49.76 3.66 1.84
N ALA A 386 49.41 3.05 0.70
CA ALA A 386 48.44 1.95 0.63
C ALA A 386 48.90 0.68 1.38
N LYS A 387 50.22 0.45 1.50
CA LYS A 387 50.80 -0.74 2.18
C LYS A 387 50.95 -0.58 3.69
N LEU A 388 50.81 0.63 4.23
CA LEU A 388 51.01 0.95 5.65
C LEU A 388 49.69 0.91 6.43
N THR A 389 49.69 0.39 7.66
CA THR A 389 48.52 0.47 8.54
C THR A 389 48.37 1.89 9.11
N VAL A 390 47.18 2.25 9.62
CA VAL A 390 46.96 3.57 10.27
C VAL A 390 47.92 3.80 11.44
N ASP A 391 48.18 2.74 12.21
CA ASP A 391 49.18 2.71 13.29
C ASP A 391 50.60 2.98 12.79
N ASP A 392 50.94 2.52 11.58
CA ASP A 392 52.25 2.76 10.96
C ASP A 392 52.33 4.18 10.39
N LEU A 393 51.25 4.69 9.80
CA LEU A 393 51.15 6.07 9.30
C LEU A 393 51.33 7.10 10.42
N MET A 394 50.86 6.82 11.64
CA MET A 394 51.08 7.67 12.82
C MET A 394 52.55 7.73 13.29
N ARG A 395 53.36 6.72 12.94
CA ARG A 395 54.78 6.61 13.34
C ARG A 395 55.74 7.17 12.29
N VAL A 396 55.20 7.62 11.17
CA VAL A 396 55.98 8.22 10.09
C VAL A 396 56.48 9.59 10.53
N GLU A 397 57.79 9.70 10.75
CA GLU A 397 58.46 10.99 10.95
C GLU A 397 58.83 11.59 9.59
N VAL A 398 58.12 12.62 9.19
CA VAL A 398 58.28 13.34 7.91
C VAL A 398 58.83 14.75 8.13
N ASP A 399 59.57 15.24 7.13
CA ASP A 399 60.07 16.62 7.05
C ASP A 399 58.90 17.59 6.85
N SER A 400 58.22 17.90 7.95
CA SER A 400 56.99 18.68 8.01
C SER A 400 57.06 19.72 9.12
N LYS A 401 56.34 20.83 8.96
CA LYS A 401 56.22 21.86 10.01
C LYS A 401 55.48 21.26 11.20
N LYS A 402 55.89 21.60 12.44
CA LYS A 402 55.28 21.10 13.71
C LYS A 402 53.74 21.06 13.70
N GLY A 403 53.08 22.05 13.07
CA GLY A 403 51.61 22.12 13.00
C GLY A 403 50.94 20.96 12.27
N GLU A 404 51.58 20.33 11.28
CA GLU A 404 50.96 19.25 10.50
C GLU A 404 50.96 17.90 11.25
N LEU A 405 51.91 17.70 12.16
CA LEU A 405 51.94 16.53 13.05
C LEU A 405 50.88 16.65 14.16
N ASP A 406 50.64 17.87 14.64
CA ASP A 406 49.58 18.15 15.60
C ASP A 406 48.19 17.99 14.95
N GLU A 407 48.03 18.42 13.69
CA GLU A 407 46.81 18.20 12.88
C GLU A 407 46.50 16.70 12.71
N ILE A 408 47.48 15.84 12.40
CA ILE A 408 47.27 14.38 12.28
C ILE A 408 46.78 13.78 13.62
N ARG A 409 47.36 14.20 14.75
CA ARG A 409 46.95 13.72 16.08
C ARG A 409 45.53 14.17 16.43
N GLU A 410 45.19 15.41 16.12
CA GLU A 410 43.84 15.94 16.36
C GLU A 410 42.77 15.20 15.54
N ILE A 411 43.06 14.87 14.29
CA ILE A 411 42.16 14.09 13.43
C ILE A 411 41.93 12.67 13.98
N GLU A 412 42.98 11.99 14.45
CA GLU A 412 42.85 10.66 15.04
C GLU A 412 42.04 10.69 16.34
N GLU A 413 42.35 11.61 17.26
CA GLU A 413 41.60 11.76 18.52
C GLU A 413 40.12 12.05 18.26
N ARG A 414 39.82 12.91 17.28
CA ARG A 414 38.44 13.22 16.90
C ARG A 414 37.72 12.00 16.34
N THR A 415 38.40 11.18 15.54
CA THR A 415 37.86 9.95 14.96
C THR A 415 37.57 8.91 16.04
N GLU A 416 38.50 8.69 16.98
CA GLU A 416 38.33 7.73 18.07
C GLU A 416 37.19 8.13 19.02
N ARG A 417 37.08 9.43 19.36
CA ARG A 417 35.93 9.95 20.12
C ARG A 417 34.60 9.70 19.42
N LYS A 418 34.52 9.90 18.10
CA LYS A 418 33.31 9.64 17.31
C LYS A 418 32.94 8.16 17.30
N ILE A 419 33.93 7.26 17.16
CA ILE A 419 33.73 5.80 17.25
C ILE A 419 33.18 5.41 18.63
N GLN A 420 33.71 5.98 19.72
CA GLN A 420 33.22 5.70 21.08
C GLN A 420 31.76 6.14 21.28
N ILE A 421 31.40 7.32 20.78
CA ILE A 421 30.02 7.83 20.81
C ILE A 421 29.08 6.88 20.04
N LEU A 422 29.48 6.45 18.83
CA LEU A 422 28.68 5.52 18.01
C LEU A 422 28.46 4.18 18.72
N LYS A 423 29.51 3.59 19.31
CA LYS A 423 29.40 2.35 20.08
C LYS A 423 28.43 2.49 21.25
N ARG A 424 28.53 3.56 22.03
CA ARG A 424 27.66 3.82 23.17
C ARG A 424 26.19 3.96 22.75
N LEU A 425 25.90 4.76 21.72
CA LEU A 425 24.54 4.93 21.20
C LEU A 425 23.95 3.61 20.69
N HIS A 426 24.81 2.74 20.14
CA HIS A 426 24.43 1.42 19.68
C HIS A 426 24.08 0.47 20.83
N GLU A 427 24.90 0.44 21.88
CA GLU A 427 24.66 -0.33 23.09
C GLU A 427 23.35 0.09 23.78
N GLU A 428 23.07 1.39 23.85
CA GLU A 428 21.82 1.93 24.39
C GLU A 428 20.60 1.44 23.59
N LYS A 429 20.67 1.41 22.25
CA LYS A 429 19.61 0.86 21.37
C LYS A 429 19.40 -0.64 21.55
N ILE A 430 20.48 -1.41 21.65
CA ILE A 430 20.40 -2.86 21.91
C ILE A 430 19.77 -3.12 23.28
N ALA A 431 20.15 -2.35 24.31
CA ALA A 431 19.57 -2.47 25.64
C ALA A 431 18.07 -2.15 25.66
N GLN A 432 17.63 -1.16 24.87
CA GLN A 432 16.21 -0.83 24.72
C GLN A 432 15.42 -1.97 24.05
N LEU A 433 15.97 -2.63 23.03
CA LEU A 433 15.35 -3.78 22.38
C LEU A 433 15.23 -5.01 23.28
N LYS A 434 16.20 -5.21 24.18
CA LYS A 434 16.15 -6.28 25.19
C LYS A 434 15.06 -6.05 26.23
N LYS A 435 14.66 -4.79 26.45
CA LYS A 435 13.59 -4.44 27.39
C LYS A 435 12.26 -4.94 26.82
N GLY A 436 11.59 -5.83 27.56
CA GLY A 436 10.30 -6.39 27.13
C GLY A 436 9.21 -5.33 26.92
N ASP A 437 8.15 -5.73 26.23
CA ASP A 437 7.08 -4.83 25.80
C ASP A 437 6.05 -4.55 26.91
N GLU A 438 5.35 -3.42 26.80
CA GLU A 438 4.22 -3.07 27.65
C GLU A 438 2.91 -3.45 26.97
N LEU A 439 2.32 -4.56 27.42
CA LEU A 439 1.05 -5.08 26.91
C LEU A 439 -0.12 -4.68 27.82
N ALA A 440 -1.34 -4.76 27.28
CA ALA A 440 -2.56 -4.50 28.02
C ALA A 440 -2.70 -5.42 29.25
N PRO A 441 -3.36 -4.97 30.33
CA PRO A 441 -3.55 -5.79 31.54
C PRO A 441 -4.22 -7.13 31.21
N GLY A 442 -3.61 -8.22 31.67
CA GLY A 442 -4.11 -9.58 31.43
C GLY A 442 -3.64 -10.21 30.11
N VAL A 443 -3.00 -9.46 29.20
CA VAL A 443 -2.39 -10.03 28.00
C VAL A 443 -0.98 -10.51 28.35
N ILE A 444 -0.73 -11.81 28.11
CA ILE A 444 0.57 -12.45 28.35
C ILE A 444 1.46 -12.27 27.12
N LYS A 445 0.88 -12.56 25.95
CA LYS A 445 1.58 -12.57 24.66
C LYS A 445 0.63 -12.08 23.55
N LEU A 446 1.18 -11.31 22.61
CA LEU A 446 0.48 -10.83 21.43
C LEU A 446 1.28 -11.24 20.20
N VAL A 447 0.63 -11.96 19.27
CA VAL A 447 1.25 -12.38 18.00
C VAL A 447 0.55 -11.67 16.86
N LYS A 448 1.32 -11.01 16.01
CA LYS A 448 0.86 -10.35 14.79
C LYS A 448 1.44 -11.06 13.58
N VAL A 449 0.59 -11.51 12.67
CA VAL A 449 0.96 -12.18 11.42
C VAL A 449 0.60 -11.26 10.27
N TYR A 450 1.58 -10.99 9.41
CA TYR A 450 1.39 -10.19 8.20
C TYR A 450 1.30 -11.11 6.99
N VAL A 451 0.18 -11.08 6.29
CA VAL A 451 -0.05 -11.86 5.07
C VAL A 451 -0.06 -10.90 3.88
N ALA A 452 0.86 -11.13 2.94
CA ALA A 452 0.92 -10.37 1.70
C ALA A 452 0.16 -11.10 0.58
N MET A 453 -0.77 -10.40 -0.04
CA MET A 453 -1.58 -10.86 -1.15
C MET A 453 -1.20 -10.10 -2.41
N LYS A 454 -1.04 -10.81 -3.52
CA LYS A 454 -0.94 -10.19 -4.85
C LYS A 454 -2.33 -10.12 -5.45
N ARG A 455 -2.86 -8.92 -5.61
CA ARG A 455 -4.18 -8.69 -6.20
C ARG A 455 -4.02 -8.26 -7.65
N LYS A 456 -4.27 -9.21 -8.55
CA LYS A 456 -4.30 -8.96 -10.00
C LYS A 456 -5.51 -8.12 -10.38
N LEU A 457 -5.54 -7.69 -11.63
CA LEU A 457 -6.69 -6.98 -12.18
C LEU A 457 -7.80 -8.00 -12.49
N SER A 458 -9.01 -7.76 -12.01
CA SER A 458 -10.16 -8.67 -12.22
C SER A 458 -11.41 -7.94 -12.71
N VAL A 459 -12.37 -8.70 -13.25
CA VAL A 459 -13.67 -8.15 -13.65
C VAL A 459 -14.40 -7.64 -12.42
N GLY A 460 -14.91 -6.41 -12.48
CA GLY A 460 -15.52 -5.71 -11.33
C GLY A 460 -14.58 -4.72 -10.63
N ASP A 461 -13.27 -4.77 -10.88
CA ASP A 461 -12.34 -3.77 -10.36
C ASP A 461 -12.62 -2.39 -11.00
N LYS A 462 -12.36 -1.34 -10.22
CA LYS A 462 -12.56 0.03 -10.64
C LYS A 462 -11.25 0.68 -11.10
N MET A 463 -11.28 1.24 -12.29
CA MET A 463 -10.19 2.03 -12.86
C MET A 463 -10.63 3.47 -13.12
N ALA A 464 -9.67 4.37 -13.18
CA ALA A 464 -9.93 5.76 -13.55
C ALA A 464 -8.73 6.42 -14.23
N GLY A 465 -8.99 7.38 -15.11
CA GLY A 465 -7.99 8.34 -15.55
C GLY A 465 -7.96 9.59 -14.66
N ARG A 466 -7.07 10.53 -14.97
CA ARG A 466 -6.91 11.80 -14.22
C ARG A 466 -8.04 12.81 -14.48
N HIS A 467 -8.77 12.64 -15.58
CA HIS A 467 -9.82 13.55 -16.06
C HIS A 467 -11.23 13.22 -15.52
N GLY A 468 -11.33 12.53 -14.38
CA GLY A 468 -12.60 12.15 -13.76
C GLY A 468 -13.41 11.10 -14.55
N ASN A 469 -12.77 10.44 -15.52
CA ASN A 469 -13.29 9.27 -16.24
C ASN A 469 -13.08 8.02 -15.38
N LYS A 470 -14.15 7.54 -14.74
CA LYS A 470 -14.15 6.30 -13.96
C LYS A 470 -14.81 5.19 -14.77
N GLY A 471 -14.39 3.96 -14.52
CA GLY A 471 -15.09 2.82 -15.06
C GLY A 471 -14.83 1.54 -14.31
N VAL A 472 -15.71 0.57 -14.53
CA VAL A 472 -15.61 -0.78 -13.97
C VAL A 472 -15.22 -1.73 -15.08
N ILE A 473 -14.27 -2.62 -14.83
CA ILE A 473 -13.86 -3.61 -15.81
C ILE A 473 -15.03 -4.58 -16.02
N ALA A 474 -15.62 -4.58 -17.22
CA ALA A 474 -16.70 -5.49 -17.55
C ALA A 474 -16.19 -6.80 -18.12
N ARG A 475 -15.11 -6.76 -18.90
CA ARG A 475 -14.53 -7.95 -19.50
C ARG A 475 -13.03 -7.78 -19.75
N ILE A 476 -12.31 -8.87 -19.56
CA ILE A 476 -10.92 -9.03 -20.01
C ILE A 476 -10.98 -9.87 -21.30
N LEU A 477 -10.48 -9.33 -22.42
CA LEU A 477 -10.47 -10.03 -23.71
C LEU A 477 -9.08 -10.56 -24.05
N PRO A 478 -8.99 -11.72 -24.73
CA PRO A 478 -7.75 -12.19 -25.32
C PRO A 478 -7.13 -11.14 -26.24
N GLN A 479 -5.80 -11.15 -26.37
CA GLN A 479 -5.08 -10.15 -27.15
C GLN A 479 -5.44 -10.18 -28.64
N GLU A 480 -5.72 -11.37 -29.17
CA GLU A 480 -6.16 -11.61 -30.55
C GLU A 480 -7.56 -11.07 -30.84
N ASP A 481 -8.41 -10.94 -29.82
CA ASP A 481 -9.78 -10.43 -29.95
C ASP A 481 -9.81 -8.89 -29.91
N MET A 482 -8.73 -8.24 -29.50
CA MET A 482 -8.67 -6.79 -29.36
C MET A 482 -8.53 -6.09 -30.72
N PRO A 483 -9.10 -4.89 -30.88
CA PRO A 483 -8.78 -4.06 -32.04
C PRO A 483 -7.28 -3.79 -32.10
N TYR A 484 -6.70 -3.82 -33.30
CA TYR A 484 -5.27 -3.60 -33.50
C TYR A 484 -4.98 -2.51 -34.52
N LEU A 485 -3.82 -1.88 -34.32
CA LEU A 485 -3.26 -0.84 -35.17
C LEU A 485 -2.72 -1.42 -36.49
N PRO A 486 -2.49 -0.59 -37.53
CA PRO A 486 -1.97 -1.08 -38.82
C PRO A 486 -0.59 -1.75 -38.75
N ASP A 487 0.16 -1.53 -37.68
CA ASP A 487 1.45 -2.17 -37.38
C ASP A 487 1.29 -3.55 -36.70
N GLY A 488 0.06 -3.98 -36.43
CA GLY A 488 -0.26 -5.22 -35.72
C GLY A 488 -0.33 -5.08 -34.19
N THR A 489 -0.08 -3.89 -33.64
CA THR A 489 -0.11 -3.68 -32.19
C THR A 489 -1.55 -3.65 -31.68
N PRO A 490 -1.97 -4.58 -30.79
CA PRO A 490 -3.32 -4.56 -30.23
C PRO A 490 -3.47 -3.46 -29.17
N VAL A 491 -4.65 -2.87 -29.14
CA VAL A 491 -5.05 -1.89 -28.13
C VAL A 491 -5.16 -2.55 -26.76
N GLU A 492 -4.78 -1.84 -25.70
CA GLU A 492 -4.75 -2.39 -24.34
C GLU A 492 -6.07 -2.12 -23.60
N ILE A 493 -6.72 -0.99 -23.84
CA ILE A 493 -8.03 -0.64 -23.27
C ILE A 493 -8.95 -0.02 -24.33
N VAL A 494 -10.22 -0.41 -24.34
CA VAL A 494 -11.25 0.25 -25.16
C VAL A 494 -12.20 1.04 -24.28
N LEU A 495 -12.30 2.34 -24.55
CA LEU A 495 -13.16 3.28 -23.83
C LEU A 495 -14.33 3.73 -24.69
N ASN A 496 -15.45 4.03 -24.03
CA ASN A 496 -16.65 4.51 -24.71
C ASN A 496 -16.51 6.00 -25.11
N PRO A 497 -16.61 6.34 -26.41
CA PRO A 497 -16.50 7.74 -26.85
C PRO A 497 -17.67 8.60 -26.37
N LEU A 498 -18.85 8.01 -26.11
CA LEU A 498 -20.07 8.74 -25.71
C LEU A 498 -19.95 9.37 -24.31
N GLY A 499 -19.04 8.86 -23.48
CA GLY A 499 -18.79 9.38 -22.14
C GLY A 499 -18.04 10.71 -22.12
N VAL A 500 -17.41 11.13 -23.23
CA VAL A 500 -16.60 12.37 -23.29
C VAL A 500 -17.47 13.61 -23.50
N PRO A 501 -18.36 13.69 -24.51
CA PRO A 501 -19.16 14.88 -24.75
C PRO A 501 -20.12 15.21 -23.61
N SER A 502 -20.77 14.19 -23.03
CA SER A 502 -21.76 14.36 -21.95
C SER A 502 -21.13 14.86 -20.64
N ARG A 503 -19.83 14.61 -20.45
CA ARG A 503 -19.09 14.97 -19.23
C ARG A 503 -18.16 16.16 -19.41
N MET A 504 -17.98 16.62 -20.65
CA MET A 504 -17.13 17.76 -21.00
C MET A 504 -15.71 17.67 -20.40
N ASN A 505 -15.12 16.47 -20.42
CA ASN A 505 -13.71 16.25 -20.02
C ASN A 505 -12.85 15.96 -21.25
N VAL A 506 -12.69 16.99 -22.08
CA VAL A 506 -11.97 16.91 -23.36
C VAL A 506 -10.46 16.76 -23.14
N GLY A 507 -9.95 17.14 -21.96
CA GLY A 507 -8.54 16.98 -21.60
C GLY A 507 -8.03 15.56 -21.80
N GLN A 508 -8.85 14.54 -21.57
CA GLN A 508 -8.46 13.13 -21.77
C GLN A 508 -8.12 12.80 -23.23
N ILE A 509 -8.76 13.46 -24.20
CA ILE A 509 -8.48 13.27 -25.64
C ILE A 509 -7.15 13.95 -25.99
N LEU A 510 -6.91 15.15 -25.45
CA LEU A 510 -5.66 15.88 -25.64
C LEU A 510 -4.48 15.10 -25.03
N GLU A 511 -4.66 14.55 -23.82
CA GLU A 511 -3.71 13.63 -23.19
C GLU A 511 -3.43 12.43 -24.08
N THR A 512 -4.47 11.80 -24.63
CA THR A 512 -4.34 10.62 -25.51
C THR A 512 -3.50 10.93 -26.75
N HIS A 513 -3.74 12.08 -27.40
CA HIS A 513 -3.00 12.50 -28.59
C HIS A 513 -1.53 12.83 -28.27
N LEU A 514 -1.29 13.63 -27.23
CA LEU A 514 0.06 14.02 -26.85
C LEU A 514 0.85 12.81 -26.33
N GLY A 515 0.22 11.92 -25.57
CA GLY A 515 0.81 10.67 -25.11
C GLY A 515 1.20 9.73 -26.26
N TRP A 516 0.44 9.73 -27.36
CA TRP A 516 0.82 8.98 -28.55
C TRP A 516 2.09 9.51 -29.21
N ALA A 517 2.19 10.84 -29.36
CA ALA A 517 3.40 11.48 -29.84
C ALA A 517 4.59 11.23 -28.90
N ALA A 518 4.37 11.34 -27.58
CA ALA A 518 5.36 11.10 -26.53
C ALA A 518 5.99 9.72 -26.65
N ARG A 519 5.15 8.68 -26.77
CA ARG A 519 5.61 7.29 -26.88
C ARG A 519 6.38 7.04 -28.18
N ALA A 520 5.93 7.60 -29.30
CA ALA A 520 6.57 7.42 -30.59
C ALA A 520 7.92 8.13 -30.69
N LEU A 521 8.06 9.29 -30.05
CA LEU A 521 9.32 10.06 -30.01
C LEU A 521 10.26 9.63 -28.87
N GLY A 522 9.76 8.89 -27.87
CA GLY A 522 10.52 8.54 -26.67
C GLY A 522 10.75 9.72 -25.73
N LEU A 523 9.81 10.67 -25.69
CA LEU A 523 9.88 11.90 -24.90
C LEU A 523 8.84 11.89 -23.78
N TYR A 524 9.12 12.65 -22.72
CA TYR A 524 8.17 12.99 -21.66
C TYR A 524 7.77 14.45 -21.79
N PHE A 525 6.48 14.73 -21.72
CA PHE A 525 5.95 16.10 -21.81
C PHE A 525 5.50 16.60 -20.44
N SER A 526 5.74 17.88 -20.20
CA SER A 526 5.16 18.62 -19.09
C SER A 526 4.20 19.65 -19.67
N THR A 527 2.90 19.51 -19.36
CA THR A 527 1.84 20.47 -19.68
C THR A 527 1.30 21.05 -18.38
N PRO A 528 1.91 22.12 -17.86
CA PRO A 528 1.43 22.83 -16.69
C PRO A 528 -0.04 23.25 -16.78
N VAL A 529 -0.71 23.34 -15.64
CA VAL A 529 -2.10 23.81 -15.55
C VAL A 529 -2.22 25.25 -16.07
N PHE A 530 -3.16 25.50 -16.99
CA PHE A 530 -3.41 26.81 -17.63
C PHE A 530 -2.27 27.35 -18.51
N ASP A 531 -1.13 26.67 -18.57
CA ASP A 531 0.04 26.95 -19.43
C ASP A 531 0.47 25.65 -20.14
N GLY A 532 -0.52 24.91 -20.63
CA GLY A 532 -0.36 23.60 -21.26
C GLY A 532 -0.04 23.69 -22.76
N ALA A 533 0.27 22.54 -23.36
CA ALA A 533 0.49 22.44 -24.80
C ALA A 533 -0.78 22.83 -25.57
N THR A 534 -0.63 23.67 -26.58
CA THR A 534 -1.73 24.06 -27.45
C THR A 534 -2.05 22.97 -28.48
N GLU A 535 -3.28 22.96 -29.01
CA GLU A 535 -3.68 21.98 -30.05
C GLU A 535 -2.75 22.00 -31.28
N LYS A 536 -2.20 23.17 -31.63
CA LYS A 536 -1.26 23.31 -32.74
C LYS A 536 0.05 22.58 -32.47
N GLU A 537 0.62 22.76 -31.28
CA GLU A 537 1.84 22.08 -30.85
C GLU A 537 1.64 20.56 -30.80
N ILE A 538 0.51 20.09 -30.26
CA ILE A 538 0.18 18.65 -30.26
C ILE A 538 0.15 18.09 -31.68
N LYS A 539 -0.47 18.82 -32.63
CA LYS A 539 -0.51 18.41 -34.04
C LYS A 539 0.87 18.40 -34.69
N ASP A 540 1.74 19.33 -34.31
CA ASP A 540 3.10 19.40 -34.86
C ASP A 540 3.98 18.27 -34.31
N TYR A 541 3.87 17.95 -33.01
CA TYR A 541 4.52 16.76 -32.44
C TYR A 541 4.01 15.45 -33.04
N LEU A 542 2.71 15.34 -33.33
CA LEU A 542 2.16 14.18 -34.04
C LEU A 542 2.76 14.03 -35.45
N LYS A 543 2.94 15.15 -36.18
CA LYS A 543 3.59 15.11 -37.51
C LYS A 543 5.06 14.72 -37.39
N GLU A 544 5.78 15.26 -36.41
CA GLU A 544 7.18 14.91 -36.12
C GLU A 544 7.34 13.42 -35.82
N ALA A 545 6.40 12.87 -35.05
CA ALA A 545 6.28 11.44 -34.76
C ALA A 545 5.84 10.57 -35.95
N LYS A 546 5.58 11.16 -37.12
CA LYS A 546 5.02 10.48 -38.32
C LYS A 546 3.65 9.83 -38.07
N LEU A 547 2.88 10.38 -37.13
CA LEU A 547 1.53 9.95 -36.80
C LEU A 547 0.48 10.85 -37.49
N PRO A 548 -0.78 10.39 -37.63
CA PRO A 548 -1.84 11.22 -38.18
C PRO A 548 -2.08 12.47 -37.32
N SER A 549 -2.06 13.66 -37.94
CA SER A 549 -2.28 14.93 -37.24
C SER A 549 -3.68 15.06 -36.62
N THR A 550 -4.62 14.19 -36.98
CA THR A 550 -5.96 14.14 -36.39
C THR A 550 -6.02 13.32 -35.09
N GLY A 551 -4.95 12.59 -34.74
CA GLY A 551 -4.96 11.63 -33.64
C GLY A 551 -5.83 10.39 -33.90
N LYS A 552 -6.29 10.20 -35.15
CA LYS A 552 -7.16 9.11 -35.56
C LYS A 552 -6.50 8.21 -36.59
N THR A 553 -6.65 6.90 -36.44
CA THR A 553 -6.13 5.89 -37.37
C THR A 553 -7.18 4.83 -37.68
N VAL A 554 -6.92 4.04 -38.74
CA VAL A 554 -7.73 2.86 -39.04
C VAL A 554 -7.33 1.77 -38.07
N LEU A 555 -8.31 1.18 -37.40
CA LEU A 555 -8.15 -0.02 -36.59
C LEU A 555 -8.74 -1.22 -37.35
N TRP A 556 -8.30 -2.40 -36.99
CA TRP A 556 -8.81 -3.67 -37.52
C TRP A 556 -9.47 -4.48 -36.40
N ASP A 557 -10.59 -5.13 -36.67
CA ASP A 557 -11.24 -6.02 -35.70
C ASP A 557 -10.39 -7.29 -35.54
N GLY A 558 -9.97 -7.59 -34.31
CA GLY A 558 -9.22 -8.80 -33.98
C GLY A 558 -9.97 -10.10 -34.33
N LYS A 559 -11.31 -10.06 -34.34
CA LYS A 559 -12.14 -11.25 -34.59
C LYS A 559 -12.39 -11.54 -36.06
N SER A 560 -12.76 -10.52 -36.84
CA SER A 560 -13.04 -10.71 -38.27
C SER A 560 -11.81 -10.49 -39.14
N GLY A 561 -10.83 -9.72 -38.66
CA GLY A 561 -9.71 -9.28 -39.47
C GLY A 561 -10.09 -8.23 -40.51
N GLU A 562 -11.26 -7.59 -40.38
CA GLU A 562 -11.72 -6.52 -41.26
C GLU A 562 -11.39 -5.13 -40.67
N PRO A 563 -11.10 -4.12 -41.50
CA PRO A 563 -10.86 -2.77 -41.03
C PRO A 563 -12.19 -2.11 -40.61
N PHE A 564 -12.15 -1.27 -39.57
CA PHE A 564 -13.31 -0.46 -39.19
C PHE A 564 -13.59 0.63 -40.24
N ASP A 565 -14.87 0.87 -40.51
CA ASP A 565 -15.33 1.87 -41.51
C ASP A 565 -14.83 3.28 -41.21
N GLN A 566 -14.75 3.65 -39.93
CA GLN A 566 -14.34 4.98 -39.47
C GLN A 566 -13.01 4.92 -38.73
N LYS A 567 -12.20 5.97 -38.93
CA LYS A 567 -10.96 6.15 -38.17
C LYS A 567 -11.28 6.42 -36.70
N VAL A 568 -10.61 5.69 -35.82
CA VAL A 568 -10.80 5.73 -34.36
C VAL A 568 -9.72 6.58 -33.71
N CYS A 569 -10.06 7.30 -32.66
CA CYS A 569 -9.10 8.01 -31.83
C CYS A 569 -8.31 7.00 -30.98
N VAL A 570 -6.99 7.01 -31.14
CA VAL A 570 -6.06 6.08 -30.47
C VAL A 570 -4.92 6.87 -29.87
N GLY A 571 -4.36 6.39 -28.77
CA GLY A 571 -3.15 6.96 -28.19
C GLY A 571 -2.91 6.47 -26.77
N TYR A 572 -1.97 7.11 -26.07
CA TYR A 572 -1.63 6.71 -24.70
C TYR A 572 -2.28 7.64 -23.69
N ILE A 573 -3.02 7.08 -22.74
CA ILE A 573 -3.60 7.80 -21.61
C ILE A 573 -3.07 7.24 -20.29
N TYR A 574 -2.96 8.07 -19.26
CA TYR A 574 -2.56 7.63 -17.93
C TYR A 574 -3.75 7.07 -17.13
N MET A 575 -3.72 5.76 -16.85
CA MET A 575 -4.77 5.06 -16.11
C MET A 575 -4.28 4.59 -14.74
N MET A 576 -5.16 4.65 -13.75
CA MET A 576 -4.92 4.25 -12.37
C MET A 576 -5.90 3.15 -11.95
N LYS A 577 -5.41 2.21 -11.13
CA LYS A 577 -6.24 1.24 -10.42
C LYS A 577 -6.65 1.85 -9.08
N LEU A 578 -7.95 1.92 -8.81
CA LEU A 578 -8.46 2.47 -7.55
C LEU A 578 -8.53 1.40 -6.46
N SER A 579 -8.56 1.81 -5.19
CA SER A 579 -8.68 0.93 -4.02
C SER A 579 -10.04 0.25 -3.88
N HIS A 580 -10.89 0.33 -4.90
CA HIS A 580 -12.22 -0.25 -4.95
C HIS A 580 -12.16 -1.59 -5.66
N LEU A 581 -11.65 -2.60 -4.96
CA LEU A 581 -11.46 -3.95 -5.50
C LEU A 581 -12.73 -4.78 -5.34
N VAL A 582 -13.01 -5.64 -6.30
CA VAL A 582 -14.21 -6.49 -6.28
C VAL A 582 -14.16 -7.52 -5.14
N ASP A 583 -12.99 -8.08 -4.86
CA ASP A 583 -12.78 -9.11 -3.82
C ASP A 583 -13.11 -8.58 -2.41
N ASP A 584 -12.92 -7.28 -2.17
CA ASP A 584 -13.29 -6.66 -0.91
C ASP A 584 -14.80 -6.48 -0.79
N LYS A 585 -15.49 -6.32 -1.93
CA LYS A 585 -16.91 -5.98 -2.00
C LYS A 585 -17.83 -7.20 -2.09
N ILE A 586 -17.34 -8.32 -2.62
CA ILE A 586 -18.12 -9.55 -2.65
C ILE A 586 -18.37 -10.02 -1.22
N HIS A 587 -19.65 -10.25 -0.92
CA HIS A 587 -20.11 -10.74 0.38
C HIS A 587 -21.40 -11.55 0.18
N ALA A 588 -21.39 -12.77 0.68
CA ALA A 588 -22.53 -13.67 0.66
C ALA A 588 -22.68 -14.31 2.02
N ARG A 589 -23.93 -14.45 2.47
CA ARG A 589 -24.29 -15.08 3.73
C ARG A 589 -25.44 -16.04 3.48
N SER A 590 -25.29 -17.26 3.99
CA SER A 590 -26.39 -18.20 4.19
C SER A 590 -26.90 -18.07 5.63
N ILE A 591 -26.16 -18.62 6.57
CA ILE A 591 -26.40 -18.54 8.02
C ILE A 591 -25.15 -17.96 8.67
N GLY A 592 -25.32 -17.24 9.77
CA GLY A 592 -24.22 -16.60 10.47
C GLY A 592 -24.59 -16.24 11.90
N PRO A 593 -23.74 -15.48 12.59
CA PRO A 593 -24.04 -15.03 13.93
C PRO A 593 -25.22 -14.05 13.95
N TYR A 594 -25.87 -14.00 15.11
CA TYR A 594 -27.04 -13.18 15.40
C TYR A 594 -26.76 -12.28 16.61
N SER A 595 -27.43 -11.13 16.63
CA SER A 595 -27.40 -10.21 17.76
C SER A 595 -28.02 -10.88 19.00
N LEU A 596 -27.39 -10.68 20.16
CA LEU A 596 -27.92 -11.19 21.42
C LEU A 596 -29.26 -10.54 21.81
N ILE A 597 -29.43 -9.25 21.47
CA ILE A 597 -30.59 -8.47 21.89
C ILE A 597 -31.74 -8.66 20.91
N THR A 598 -31.51 -8.35 19.62
CA THR A 598 -32.57 -8.31 18.62
C THR A 598 -32.77 -9.64 17.90
N GLN A 599 -31.90 -10.63 18.12
CA GLN A 599 -31.88 -11.91 17.40
C GLN A 599 -31.76 -11.80 15.87
N GLN A 600 -31.51 -10.60 15.33
CA GLN A 600 -31.30 -10.35 13.91
C GLN A 600 -29.88 -10.76 13.48
N PRO A 601 -29.70 -11.11 12.19
CA PRO A 601 -28.39 -11.22 11.58
C PRO A 601 -27.48 -10.05 11.95
N LEU A 602 -26.24 -10.33 12.39
CA LEU A 602 -25.26 -9.26 12.60
C LEU A 602 -25.02 -8.46 11.30
N GLY A 603 -24.52 -7.23 11.43
CA GLY A 603 -24.22 -6.36 10.30
C GLY A 603 -22.76 -6.43 9.86
N GLY A 604 -22.53 -6.31 8.55
CA GLY A 604 -21.18 -6.13 7.98
C GLY A 604 -20.40 -7.42 7.70
N LYS A 605 -19.52 -7.35 6.68
CA LYS A 605 -18.73 -8.49 6.18
C LYS A 605 -17.83 -9.12 7.25
N ALA A 606 -17.21 -8.32 8.11
CA ALA A 606 -16.31 -8.79 9.16
C ALA A 606 -16.97 -9.74 10.17
N GLN A 607 -18.29 -9.60 10.39
CA GLN A 607 -19.07 -10.45 11.29
C GLN A 607 -19.89 -11.49 10.53
N PHE A 608 -19.60 -11.71 9.23
CA PHE A 608 -20.42 -12.54 8.36
C PHE A 608 -21.91 -12.11 8.38
N GLY A 609 -22.12 -10.80 8.32
CA GLY A 609 -23.41 -10.16 8.53
C GLY A 609 -24.41 -10.29 7.38
N GLY A 610 -25.68 -10.05 7.64
CA GLY A 610 -26.73 -10.02 6.60
C GLY A 610 -26.79 -8.68 5.87
N GLN A 611 -27.39 -8.67 4.67
CA GLN A 611 -27.80 -7.43 4.01
C GLN A 611 -28.98 -6.81 4.75
N ARG A 612 -28.97 -5.48 4.86
CA ARG A 612 -30.11 -4.74 5.41
C ARG A 612 -31.22 -4.70 4.36
N PHE A 613 -32.37 -5.25 4.70
CA PHE A 613 -33.61 -5.07 3.95
C PHE A 613 -34.40 -3.96 4.64
N GLY A 614 -34.50 -2.80 3.99
CA GLY A 614 -35.07 -1.59 4.56
C GLY A 614 -36.53 -1.36 4.15
N GLU A 615 -37.07 -0.24 4.62
CA GLU A 615 -38.44 0.17 4.36
C GLU A 615 -38.75 0.35 2.86
N MET A 616 -37.81 0.93 2.09
CA MET A 616 -38.01 1.12 0.66
C MET A 616 -38.06 -0.21 -0.10
N GLU A 617 -37.29 -1.21 0.32
CA GLU A 617 -37.34 -2.54 -0.27
C GLU A 617 -38.63 -3.29 0.11
N VAL A 618 -39.15 -3.07 1.33
CA VAL A 618 -40.46 -3.58 1.75
C VAL A 618 -41.57 -3.02 0.85
N TRP A 619 -41.62 -1.71 0.65
CA TRP A 619 -42.61 -1.08 -0.24
C TRP A 619 -42.54 -1.61 -1.66
N ALA A 620 -41.34 -1.91 -2.16
CA ALA A 620 -41.18 -2.51 -3.47
C ALA A 620 -41.89 -3.88 -3.55
N LEU A 621 -41.73 -4.75 -2.54
CA LEU A 621 -42.43 -6.05 -2.51
C LEU A 621 -43.93 -5.92 -2.29
N GLU A 622 -44.38 -4.97 -1.47
CA GLU A 622 -45.79 -4.66 -1.27
C GLU A 622 -46.46 -4.23 -2.58
N ALA A 623 -45.79 -3.39 -3.37
CA ALA A 623 -46.29 -2.95 -4.68
C ALA A 623 -46.50 -4.11 -5.67
N TYR A 624 -45.68 -5.16 -5.59
CA TYR A 624 -45.87 -6.38 -6.38
C TYR A 624 -46.91 -7.34 -5.79
N GLY A 625 -47.41 -7.10 -4.57
CA GLY A 625 -48.27 -8.05 -3.85
C GLY A 625 -47.54 -9.32 -3.41
N ALA A 626 -46.22 -9.27 -3.26
CA ALA A 626 -45.37 -10.43 -2.93
C ALA A 626 -45.39 -10.76 -1.42
N ALA A 627 -46.58 -11.01 -0.87
CA ALA A 627 -46.80 -11.13 0.57
C ALA A 627 -45.98 -12.25 1.24
N HIS A 628 -45.87 -13.43 0.62
CA HIS A 628 -45.10 -14.55 1.17
C HIS A 628 -43.59 -14.30 1.19
N ILE A 629 -43.05 -13.65 0.16
CA ILE A 629 -41.62 -13.28 0.10
C ILE A 629 -41.31 -12.26 1.19
N LEU A 630 -42.19 -11.26 1.34
CA LEU A 630 -42.05 -10.25 2.38
C LEU A 630 -42.13 -10.87 3.78
N GLN A 631 -43.11 -11.76 4.01
CA GLN A 631 -43.27 -12.47 5.27
C GLN A 631 -42.03 -13.30 5.62
N GLU A 632 -41.46 -14.02 4.64
CA GLU A 632 -40.24 -14.81 4.83
C GLU A 632 -39.05 -13.94 5.23
N LEU A 633 -38.85 -12.80 4.55
CA LEU A 633 -37.76 -11.86 4.80
C LEU A 633 -37.84 -11.22 6.19
N LEU A 634 -39.05 -10.88 6.65
CA LEU A 634 -39.28 -10.25 7.94
C LEU A 634 -39.31 -11.22 9.13
N THR A 635 -39.39 -12.53 8.89
CA THR A 635 -39.52 -13.54 9.95
C THR A 635 -38.35 -14.53 9.92
N VAL A 636 -38.49 -15.64 9.20
CA VAL A 636 -37.61 -16.82 9.20
C VAL A 636 -36.21 -16.52 8.67
N LYS A 637 -36.04 -15.50 7.81
CA LYS A 637 -34.71 -15.04 7.34
C LYS A 637 -34.06 -13.99 8.26
N SER A 638 -34.79 -13.52 9.28
CA SER A 638 -34.37 -12.46 10.20
C SER A 638 -34.32 -12.97 11.65
N ASP A 639 -35.37 -12.70 12.42
CA ASP A 639 -35.39 -12.73 13.89
C ASP A 639 -36.42 -13.70 14.48
N ASP A 640 -37.09 -14.52 13.65
CA ASP A 640 -37.82 -15.69 14.16
C ASP A 640 -36.83 -16.83 14.49
N VAL A 641 -36.48 -16.93 15.78
CA VAL A 641 -35.49 -17.90 16.30
C VAL A 641 -35.90 -19.35 16.04
N TYR A 642 -37.19 -19.64 16.15
CA TYR A 642 -37.70 -21.00 15.98
C TYR A 642 -37.93 -21.32 14.50
N GLY A 643 -38.55 -20.39 13.77
CA GLY A 643 -38.82 -20.52 12.35
C GLY A 643 -37.54 -20.65 11.52
N ARG A 644 -36.47 -19.92 11.84
CA ARG A 644 -35.18 -20.04 11.11
C ARG A 644 -34.52 -21.42 11.25
N THR A 645 -34.68 -22.08 12.40
CA THR A 645 -34.12 -23.43 12.62
C THR A 645 -34.94 -24.46 11.86
N LYS A 646 -36.27 -24.35 11.95
CA LYS A 646 -37.21 -25.21 11.22
C LYS A 646 -37.06 -25.13 9.71
N ILE A 647 -36.96 -23.92 9.17
CA ILE A 647 -36.83 -23.75 7.72
C ILE A 647 -35.51 -24.33 7.22
N TYR A 648 -34.44 -24.23 8.00
CA TYR A 648 -33.18 -24.88 7.65
C TYR A 648 -33.31 -26.40 7.63
N GLU A 649 -33.90 -27.00 8.66
CA GLU A 649 -34.16 -28.44 8.69
C GLU A 649 -35.07 -28.90 7.54
N ALA A 650 -36.13 -28.15 7.25
CA ALA A 650 -37.04 -28.42 6.15
C ALA A 650 -36.30 -28.38 4.80
N LEU A 651 -35.51 -27.34 4.54
CA LEU A 651 -34.71 -27.20 3.33
C LEU A 651 -33.71 -28.37 3.16
N VAL A 652 -33.07 -28.83 4.25
CA VAL A 652 -32.18 -30.00 4.22
C VAL A 652 -32.94 -31.28 3.90
N LYS A 653 -34.19 -31.40 4.34
CA LYS A 653 -35.10 -32.52 4.03
C LYS A 653 -35.74 -32.42 2.63
N GLY A 654 -35.58 -31.30 1.93
CA GLY A 654 -36.24 -31.02 0.65
C GLY A 654 -37.70 -30.56 0.77
N GLU A 655 -38.14 -30.17 1.96
CA GLU A 655 -39.46 -29.60 2.24
C GLU A 655 -39.42 -28.07 2.17
N THR A 656 -40.48 -27.44 1.64
CA THR A 656 -40.49 -25.98 1.35
C THR A 656 -41.44 -25.15 2.21
N THR A 657 -42.18 -25.76 3.14
CA THR A 657 -43.25 -25.06 3.88
C THR A 657 -42.98 -25.05 5.37
N VAL A 658 -42.90 -23.84 5.94
CA VAL A 658 -42.86 -23.62 7.39
C VAL A 658 -43.79 -22.46 7.72
N ASP A 659 -44.66 -22.65 8.71
CA ASP A 659 -45.48 -21.57 9.25
C ASP A 659 -44.60 -20.59 10.03
N PRO A 660 -44.57 -19.30 9.66
CA PRO A 660 -43.75 -18.31 10.34
C PRO A 660 -44.31 -18.01 11.73
N GLY A 661 -43.40 -17.83 12.69
CA GLY A 661 -43.73 -17.39 14.04
C GLY A 661 -43.78 -15.87 14.18
N LEU A 662 -43.79 -15.41 15.43
CA LEU A 662 -43.70 -13.99 15.76
C LEU A 662 -42.22 -13.54 15.75
N PRO A 663 -41.87 -12.43 15.09
CA PRO A 663 -40.54 -11.83 15.15
C PRO A 663 -40.13 -11.49 16.59
N GLU A 664 -38.88 -11.76 16.95
CA GLU A 664 -38.38 -11.42 18.29
C GLU A 664 -38.29 -9.90 18.51
N SER A 665 -38.05 -9.11 17.46
CA SER A 665 -38.11 -7.64 17.55
C SER A 665 -39.48 -7.12 18.03
N PHE A 666 -40.57 -7.78 17.64
CA PHE A 666 -41.90 -7.44 18.12
C PHE A 666 -42.08 -7.82 19.59
N ASN A 667 -41.56 -8.99 20.01
CA ASN A 667 -41.56 -9.39 21.43
C ASN A 667 -40.78 -8.40 22.29
N VAL A 668 -39.59 -7.97 21.84
CA VAL A 668 -38.77 -6.96 22.52
C VAL A 668 -39.55 -5.66 22.66
N LEU A 669 -40.20 -5.18 21.60
CA LEU A 669 -41.03 -3.98 21.65
C LEU A 669 -42.16 -4.09 22.68
N VAL A 670 -42.89 -5.22 22.71
CA VAL A 670 -43.95 -5.45 23.70
C VAL A 670 -43.39 -5.41 25.12
N ARG A 671 -42.23 -6.03 25.36
CA ARG A 671 -41.58 -6.02 26.68
C ARG A 671 -41.07 -4.65 27.08
N GLU A 672 -40.53 -3.88 26.14
CA GLU A 672 -40.10 -2.50 26.37
C GLU A 672 -41.29 -1.61 26.75
N LEU A 673 -42.41 -1.72 26.05
CA LEU A 673 -43.62 -0.96 26.39
C LEU A 673 -44.24 -1.41 27.73
N GLN A 674 -44.25 -2.70 28.03
CA GLN A 674 -44.67 -3.21 29.36
C GLN A 674 -43.76 -2.71 30.49
N SER A 675 -42.45 -2.54 30.23
CA SER A 675 -41.52 -1.96 31.21
C SER A 675 -41.82 -0.50 31.56
N LEU A 676 -42.52 0.21 30.67
CA LEU A 676 -43.06 1.56 30.91
C LEU A 676 -44.40 1.54 31.68
N CYS A 677 -44.80 0.39 32.23
CA CYS A 677 -46.08 0.16 32.89
C CYS A 677 -47.31 0.32 31.97
N LEU A 678 -47.14 0.12 30.66
CA LEU A 678 -48.27 0.03 29.72
C LEU A 678 -48.74 -1.42 29.63
N ASP A 679 -50.05 -1.64 29.80
CA ASP A 679 -50.64 -2.97 29.65
C ASP A 679 -50.89 -3.27 28.16
N ILE A 680 -50.14 -4.24 27.61
CA ILE A 680 -50.20 -4.65 26.22
C ILE A 680 -50.32 -6.17 26.18
N GLU A 681 -51.40 -6.64 25.56
CA GLU A 681 -51.71 -8.05 25.40
C GLU A 681 -52.09 -8.37 23.95
N LEU A 682 -51.64 -9.52 23.45
CA LEU A 682 -52.09 -10.07 22.17
C LEU A 682 -53.45 -10.76 22.38
N ARG A 683 -54.53 -10.13 21.91
CA ARG A 683 -55.86 -10.74 21.95
C ARG A 683 -56.04 -11.69 20.78
N ALA A 684 -56.45 -12.93 21.07
CA ALA A 684 -56.95 -13.83 20.05
C ALA A 684 -58.27 -13.25 19.52
N GLY A 685 -58.27 -12.76 18.28
CA GLY A 685 -59.49 -12.31 17.63
C GLY A 685 -60.38 -13.52 17.34
N SER A 686 -61.52 -13.64 18.01
CA SER A 686 -62.66 -14.38 17.45
C SER A 686 -62.97 -13.74 16.10
N PRO A 687 -63.13 -14.48 14.99
CA PRO A 687 -63.54 -13.89 13.72
C PRO A 687 -64.87 -13.18 13.95
N ALA A 688 -64.88 -11.86 13.89
CA ALA A 688 -66.09 -11.08 14.01
C ALA A 688 -67.00 -11.44 12.82
N GLU A 689 -68.24 -11.83 13.12
CA GLU A 689 -69.29 -11.95 12.11
C GLU A 689 -69.37 -10.64 11.31
N PRO A 690 -69.47 -10.70 9.97
CA PRO A 690 -69.60 -9.51 9.16
C PRO A 690 -71.01 -8.95 9.33
N GLY A 691 -71.19 -7.98 10.24
CA GLY A 691 -72.45 -7.26 10.33
C GLY A 691 -72.59 -6.40 11.57
N ALA A 692 -72.31 -5.10 11.41
CA ALA A 692 -72.98 -3.96 12.05
C ALA A 692 -71.98 -2.90 12.55
N ALA A 693 -71.42 -2.14 11.60
CA ALA A 693 -71.06 -0.75 11.84
C ALA A 693 -71.21 0.01 10.52
N GLY A 694 -72.47 0.16 10.08
CA GLY A 694 -72.84 1.31 9.28
C GLY A 694 -72.73 2.54 10.17
N GLY A 695 -71.80 3.42 9.83
CA GLY A 695 -71.59 4.70 10.50
C GLY A 695 -70.82 5.61 9.56
N ASP A 696 -71.58 6.45 8.86
CA ASP A 696 -71.09 7.55 8.03
C ASP A 696 -69.93 8.31 8.70
N ALA A 697 -68.87 8.56 7.93
CA ALA A 697 -68.09 9.78 8.03
C ALA A 697 -67.53 10.14 6.65
N ARG A 698 -67.88 11.36 6.23
CA ARG A 698 -67.41 12.07 5.03
C ARG A 698 -65.92 12.35 5.07
#